data_AF-A0A9Q7TI30-F1
#
_entry.id   AF-A0A9Q7TI30-F1
#
_cell.length_a   1.000
_cell.length_b   1.000
_cell.length_c   1.000
_cell.angle_alpha   90.00
_cell.angle_beta   90.00
_cell.angle_gamma   90.00
#
_symmetry.space_group_name_H-M   'P 1'
#
loop_
_entity.id
_entity.type
_entity.pdbx_description
1 polymer ?
#
loop_
_entity_poly.entity_id
_entity_poly.type
_entity_poly.pdbx_seq_one_letter_code
_entity_poly.pdbx_strand_id
1 'polypeptide(L)'
;MLASRSVRAAAASMRTSIAARSSLMRTAAAFTTGTSTSSPFAARSATAFDQIGKRTLFTRTPPTPLARTKQFIYLVFALAAGAFGIAYYADSRSAIHRWIVIPALKAFADPESAQKLAIKVLETGLAPRDMVDDDAVLETELFGRKLSNPIGLAAGFDKQAEAIDGLLDLGFGFIEIGSVTPEPQPGNPQPRYFRLIEDNACINRFGFNSQGHNVILSRLRDRIRRWLLHPSSVASLQDALVAHPDSARADARQLIATHPKSTSAFVDATDLPRSLRPAKMLGINLGKNKESPEESVQDYIKGVQRLGPYADMIIVNVSSPNTPGLRRLQRRDVLQDLLTKVVNARDGMERSHLGFSNKKVSVPLLVKIAPDLSEEELQDVADAALKSGIDGLVISNTTISRPATLRSSENVRETGGLSGPPVKPLALKALTIVNQRLQGKLPIIGCGGIASGQDALDYAKAGASAIELYTSFGYQGVSLPRRIKDELVELLKAQGKTWKQVVGTGLDVSKTHSSTPNAGETATGLHPLSDAAFEKSVASVKLELELLREKWAEESLQSFLPTRESDASYYDLIEKAHSALGLKFAAPSPTAPNKDEKATAGEKQVAKAHELLQEAKQVPNIKLEIKEKANKVFGDSTAGKVLQANENAANWDFSNTDKTRVV
;
A
#
# COMPACT_ATOMS: atom_id res chain seq x y z
N MET A 1 -33.38 12.40 -30.76
CA MET A 1 -34.76 12.41 -30.22
C MET A 1 -35.10 11.02 -29.73
N LEU A 2 -35.00 10.78 -28.41
CA LEU A 2 -35.59 9.67 -27.64
C LEU A 2 -34.97 9.72 -26.24
N ALA A 3 -35.46 10.64 -25.40
CA ALA A 3 -35.16 10.69 -23.97
C ALA A 3 -36.23 11.56 -23.28
N SER A 4 -37.44 11.05 -23.10
CA SER A 4 -38.48 11.75 -22.33
C SER A 4 -39.60 10.83 -21.83
N ARG A 5 -39.26 9.67 -21.23
CA ARG A 5 -40.25 8.84 -20.50
C ARG A 5 -39.62 8.07 -19.34
N SER A 6 -39.29 8.75 -18.24
CA SER A 6 -39.09 8.07 -16.93
C SER A 6 -39.19 8.96 -15.68
N VAL A 7 -39.46 10.26 -15.78
CA VAL A 7 -39.49 11.17 -14.60
C VAL A 7 -40.89 11.40 -14.01
N ARG A 8 -41.93 10.64 -14.43
CA ARG A 8 -43.33 10.93 -14.03
C ARG A 8 -43.96 10.01 -12.97
N ALA A 9 -43.18 9.24 -12.21
CA ALA A 9 -43.73 8.30 -11.21
C ALA A 9 -43.41 8.62 -9.74
N ALA A 10 -42.65 9.67 -9.41
CA ALA A 10 -42.22 9.93 -8.02
C ALA A 10 -42.85 11.17 -7.35
N ALA A 11 -43.83 11.83 -7.97
CA ALA A 11 -44.42 13.08 -7.47
C ALA A 11 -45.86 12.94 -6.92
N ALA A 12 -46.32 11.72 -6.64
CA ALA A 12 -47.69 11.46 -6.20
C ALA A 12 -47.73 10.62 -4.91
N SER A 13 -47.10 11.09 -3.83
CA SER A 13 -47.47 10.69 -2.46
C SER A 13 -46.80 11.62 -1.44
N MET A 14 -47.38 12.81 -1.22
CA MET A 14 -47.18 13.66 -0.03
C MET A 14 -48.03 14.94 -0.15
N ARG A 15 -49.36 14.80 -0.13
CA ARG A 15 -50.30 15.93 0.08
C ARG A 15 -51.60 15.45 0.75
N THR A 16 -51.52 15.27 2.06
CA THR A 16 -52.62 15.18 3.05
C THR A 16 -51.88 15.22 4.39
N SER A 17 -52.05 16.13 5.34
CA SER A 17 -53.26 16.72 5.90
C SER A 17 -52.88 17.91 6.80
N ILE A 18 -53.29 19.14 6.49
CA ILE A 18 -53.38 20.24 7.47
C ILE A 18 -54.62 21.07 7.14
N ALA A 19 -55.74 20.71 7.75
CA ALA A 19 -56.88 21.58 8.01
C ALA A 19 -57.89 20.81 8.86
N ALA A 20 -58.00 21.14 10.15
CA ALA A 20 -59.30 21.33 10.82
C ALA A 20 -59.11 21.61 12.32
N ARG A 21 -59.97 22.50 12.82
CA ARG A 21 -60.40 22.72 14.22
C ARG A 21 -59.68 23.81 15.01
N SER A 22 -60.13 25.04 14.77
CA SER A 22 -60.33 26.07 15.79
C SER A 22 -61.81 26.13 16.17
N SER A 23 -62.15 25.94 17.45
CA SER A 23 -63.17 26.70 18.21
C SER A 23 -63.51 26.01 19.54
N LEU A 24 -63.81 26.84 20.56
CA LEU A 24 -64.39 26.55 21.89
C LEU A 24 -63.36 26.04 22.91
N MET A 25 -63.27 26.54 24.15
CA MET A 25 -64.18 27.38 24.93
C MET A 25 -63.40 28.08 26.07
N ARG A 26 -63.93 29.22 26.53
CA ARG A 26 -63.48 30.02 27.67
C ARG A 26 -63.82 29.36 29.02
N THR A 27 -62.91 29.48 29.98
CA THR A 27 -63.16 29.54 31.45
C THR A 27 -62.01 30.39 32.04
N ALA A 28 -62.20 31.68 32.32
CA ALA A 28 -62.76 32.25 33.54
C ALA A 28 -61.95 31.90 34.81
N ALA A 29 -61.10 32.83 35.25
CA ALA A 29 -60.71 33.01 36.64
C ALA A 29 -60.44 34.50 36.88
N ALA A 30 -61.28 35.12 37.69
CA ALA A 30 -61.16 36.49 38.18
C ALA A 30 -60.69 36.44 39.64
N PHE A 31 -59.77 37.32 40.03
CA PHE A 31 -59.56 37.69 41.43
C PHE A 31 -59.21 39.20 41.52
N THR A 32 -60.23 39.95 41.92
CA THR A 32 -60.28 41.08 42.88
C THR A 32 -59.17 42.15 42.93
N THR A 33 -59.54 43.33 42.43
CA THR A 33 -59.53 44.67 43.05
C THR A 33 -58.76 44.94 44.36
N GLY A 34 -57.97 46.01 44.35
CA GLY A 34 -57.60 46.83 45.51
C GLY A 34 -57.26 48.26 45.06
N THR A 35 -58.00 49.25 45.55
CA THR A 35 -57.96 50.68 45.20
C THR A 35 -57.22 51.54 46.23
N SER A 36 -56.94 52.80 45.85
CA SER A 36 -56.51 53.98 46.65
C SER A 36 -54.98 54.21 46.66
N THR A 37 -54.40 55.41 46.52
CA THR A 37 -54.82 56.81 46.77
C THR A 37 -54.02 57.80 45.90
N SER A 38 -54.59 59.00 45.74
CA SER A 38 -54.12 60.22 45.08
C SER A 38 -52.95 60.96 45.75
N SER A 39 -52.08 61.61 44.95
CA SER A 39 -51.55 62.98 45.21
C SER A 39 -50.79 63.54 43.99
N PRO A 40 -51.06 64.78 43.54
CA PRO A 40 -50.28 65.47 42.50
C PRO A 40 -49.40 66.57 43.11
N PHE A 41 -48.09 66.66 42.82
CA PHE A 41 -47.35 67.93 42.90
C PHE A 41 -45.94 67.86 42.26
N ALA A 42 -45.60 68.94 41.54
CA ALA A 42 -44.28 69.47 41.18
C ALA A 42 -43.37 68.63 40.25
N ALA A 43 -43.18 68.97 38.97
CA ALA A 43 -42.43 70.10 38.39
C ALA A 43 -40.91 69.87 38.24
N ARG A 44 -40.52 69.69 36.97
CA ARG A 44 -39.25 70.05 36.29
C ARG A 44 -37.92 69.54 36.88
N SER A 45 -37.32 68.59 36.16
CA SER A 45 -35.95 68.73 35.63
C SER A 45 -35.76 67.81 34.42
N ALA A 46 -35.53 68.43 33.26
CA ALA A 46 -34.96 67.74 32.13
C ALA A 46 -33.47 67.60 32.40
N THR A 47 -32.89 66.40 32.27
CA THR A 47 -31.80 66.10 31.32
C THR A 47 -31.16 64.76 31.62
N ALA A 48 -30.95 64.00 30.53
CA ALA A 48 -30.13 62.80 30.40
C ALA A 48 -30.63 61.53 31.14
N PHE A 49 -30.67 60.43 30.38
CA PHE A 49 -31.07 59.07 30.78
C PHE A 49 -32.55 58.69 30.66
N ASP A 50 -33.18 59.01 29.52
CA ASP A 50 -34.19 58.10 28.97
C ASP A 50 -34.28 58.21 27.43
N GLN A 51 -33.17 57.91 26.75
CA GLN A 51 -33.22 57.53 25.34
C GLN A 51 -33.47 56.03 25.26
N ILE A 52 -34.75 55.68 25.42
CA ILE A 52 -35.46 54.71 24.60
C ILE A 52 -34.68 53.40 24.40
N GLY A 53 -34.85 52.52 25.38
CA GLY A 53 -34.79 51.08 25.16
C GLY A 53 -35.87 50.65 24.16
N LYS A 54 -35.55 50.70 22.86
CA LYS A 54 -36.15 49.87 21.81
C LYS A 54 -35.08 49.58 20.76
N ARG A 55 -34.14 48.67 21.09
CA ARG A 55 -33.43 47.93 20.04
C ARG A 55 -34.47 47.06 19.35
N THR A 56 -35.05 47.62 18.29
CA THR A 56 -35.92 46.94 17.35
C THR A 56 -35.24 45.65 16.91
N LEU A 57 -35.80 44.50 17.29
CA LEU A 57 -35.58 43.24 16.59
C LEU A 57 -35.80 43.56 15.11
N PHE A 58 -34.74 43.46 14.32
CA PHE A 58 -34.72 43.76 12.89
C PHE A 58 -35.90 43.10 12.17
N THR A 59 -37.00 43.81 11.96
CA THR A 59 -38.02 43.42 10.98
C THR A 59 -37.44 43.77 9.62
N ARG A 60 -36.63 42.87 9.07
CA ARG A 60 -36.19 42.96 7.67
C ARG A 60 -37.46 43.01 6.81
N THR A 61 -37.64 44.10 6.06
CA THR A 61 -38.71 44.20 5.07
C THR A 61 -38.63 42.98 4.15
N PRO A 62 -39.73 42.24 3.91
CA PRO A 62 -39.68 41.06 3.05
C PRO A 62 -39.15 41.46 1.67
N PRO A 63 -38.21 40.69 1.08
CA PRO A 63 -37.64 41.03 -0.21
C PRO A 63 -38.73 41.13 -1.27
N THR A 64 -38.62 42.12 -2.16
CA THR A 64 -39.55 42.32 -3.26
C THR A 64 -39.63 41.08 -4.16
N PRO A 65 -40.72 40.85 -4.90
CA PRO A 65 -40.84 39.70 -5.81
C PRO A 65 -39.66 39.59 -6.79
N LEU A 66 -39.14 40.72 -7.29
CA LEU A 66 -37.94 40.77 -8.13
C LEU A 66 -36.67 40.37 -7.38
N ALA A 67 -36.49 40.84 -6.14
CA ALA A 67 -35.35 40.46 -5.30
C ALA A 67 -35.38 38.95 -4.95
N ARG A 68 -36.56 38.39 -4.66
CA ARG A 68 -36.75 36.94 -4.45
C ARG A 68 -36.41 36.15 -5.71
N THR A 69 -36.85 36.62 -6.87
CA THR A 69 -36.56 35.99 -8.16
C THR A 69 -35.06 36.02 -8.47
N LYS A 70 -34.38 37.15 -8.26
CA LYS A 70 -32.92 37.27 -8.42
C LYS A 70 -32.15 36.36 -7.45
N GLN A 71 -32.56 36.33 -6.17
CA GLN A 71 -31.96 35.43 -5.17
C GLN A 71 -32.16 33.96 -5.54
N PHE A 72 -33.34 33.58 -6.03
CA PHE A 72 -33.61 32.24 -6.52
C PHE A 72 -32.73 31.90 -7.73
N ILE A 73 -32.59 32.80 -8.70
CA ILE A 73 -31.71 32.63 -9.86
C ILE A 73 -30.25 32.44 -9.40
N TYR A 74 -29.74 33.30 -8.51
CA TYR A 74 -28.38 33.17 -7.98
C TYR A 74 -28.16 31.86 -7.24
N LEU A 75 -29.14 31.42 -6.44
CA LEU A 75 -29.07 30.13 -5.76
C LEU A 75 -29.02 28.98 -6.77
N VAL A 76 -29.87 28.99 -7.80
CA VAL A 76 -29.86 27.97 -8.85
C VAL A 76 -28.52 27.95 -9.58
N PHE A 77 -27.98 29.11 -9.96
CA PHE A 77 -26.66 29.20 -10.59
C PHE A 77 -25.54 28.71 -9.67
N ALA A 78 -25.56 29.06 -8.39
CA ALA A 78 -24.57 28.62 -7.42
C ALA A 78 -24.60 27.10 -7.21
N LEU A 79 -25.81 26.52 -7.11
CA LEU A 79 -25.99 25.07 -7.01
C LEU A 79 -25.55 24.36 -8.29
N ALA A 80 -25.89 24.89 -9.47
CA ALA A 80 -25.47 24.32 -10.75
C ALA A 80 -23.95 24.39 -10.93
N ALA A 81 -23.33 25.52 -10.60
CA ALA A 81 -21.88 25.69 -10.64
C ALA A 81 -21.17 24.77 -9.63
N GLY A 82 -21.73 24.63 -8.41
CA GLY A 82 -21.21 23.71 -7.41
C GLY A 82 -21.30 22.24 -7.85
N ALA A 83 -22.44 21.81 -8.38
CA ALA A 83 -22.63 20.46 -8.90
C ALA A 83 -21.69 20.18 -10.10
N PHE A 84 -21.56 21.12 -11.02
CA PHE A 84 -20.61 21.03 -12.13
C PHE A 84 -19.17 20.96 -11.63
N GLY A 85 -18.79 21.79 -10.66
CA GLY A 85 -17.46 21.79 -10.06
C GLY A 85 -17.12 20.46 -9.39
N ILE A 86 -18.08 19.85 -8.69
CA ILE A 86 -17.92 18.51 -8.09
C ILE A 86 -17.77 17.44 -9.17
N ALA A 87 -18.64 17.44 -10.19
CA ALA A 87 -18.55 16.47 -11.28
C ALA A 87 -17.22 16.60 -12.06
N TYR A 88 -16.80 17.83 -12.31
CA TYR A 88 -15.52 18.14 -12.95
C TYR A 88 -14.35 17.66 -12.08
N TYR A 89 -14.35 17.94 -10.78
CA TYR A 89 -13.30 17.44 -9.89
C TYR A 89 -13.29 15.91 -9.81
N ALA A 90 -14.45 15.26 -9.75
CA ALA A 90 -14.58 13.82 -9.59
C ALA A 90 -14.06 13.02 -10.80
N ASP A 91 -14.06 13.59 -12.01
CA ASP A 91 -13.50 12.94 -13.20
C ASP A 91 -11.97 13.06 -13.20
N SER A 92 -11.27 11.92 -13.24
CA SER A 92 -9.81 11.86 -13.26
C SER A 92 -9.19 12.51 -14.51
N ARG A 93 -9.95 12.63 -15.59
CA ARG A 93 -9.51 13.25 -16.86
C ARG A 93 -9.51 14.78 -16.81
N SER A 94 -10.12 15.37 -15.79
CA SER A 94 -10.25 16.83 -15.72
C SER A 94 -8.91 17.53 -15.65
N ALA A 95 -8.81 18.62 -16.42
CA ALA A 95 -7.57 19.36 -16.62
C ALA A 95 -6.97 19.89 -15.30
N ILE A 96 -7.80 20.20 -14.29
CA ILE A 96 -7.34 20.64 -12.96
C ILE A 96 -6.31 19.70 -12.34
N HIS A 97 -6.47 18.39 -12.48
CA HIS A 97 -5.58 17.43 -11.84
C HIS A 97 -4.18 17.47 -12.46
N ARG A 98 -4.09 17.49 -13.79
CA ARG A 98 -2.82 17.49 -14.51
C ARG A 98 -2.15 18.86 -14.52
N TRP A 99 -2.92 19.92 -14.74
CA TRP A 99 -2.39 21.25 -15.04
C TRP A 99 -2.36 22.20 -13.85
N ILE A 100 -3.04 21.87 -12.74
CA ILE A 100 -3.02 22.68 -11.52
C ILE A 100 -2.44 21.85 -10.37
N VAL A 101 -3.05 20.71 -10.04
CA VAL A 101 -2.66 19.92 -8.85
C VAL A 101 -1.22 19.41 -8.97
N ILE A 102 -0.83 18.82 -10.11
CA ILE A 102 0.53 18.29 -10.28
C ILE A 102 1.61 19.39 -10.25
N PRO A 103 1.50 20.51 -10.99
CA PRO A 103 2.43 21.63 -10.86
C PRO A 103 2.51 22.18 -9.43
N ALA A 104 1.37 22.33 -8.74
CA ALA A 104 1.35 22.77 -7.35
C ALA A 104 2.09 21.79 -6.43
N LEU A 105 1.83 20.48 -6.54
CA LEU A 105 2.56 19.45 -5.78
C LEU A 105 4.06 19.44 -6.07
N LYS A 106 4.46 19.75 -7.32
CA LYS A 106 5.87 19.85 -7.69
C LYS A 106 6.54 21.10 -7.11
N ALA A 107 5.82 22.21 -7.02
CA ALA A 107 6.33 23.48 -6.52
C ALA A 107 6.41 23.55 -4.98
N PHE A 108 5.45 22.94 -4.28
CA PHE A 108 5.28 23.13 -2.83
C PHE A 108 5.64 21.91 -1.97
N ALA A 109 5.97 20.77 -2.57
CA ALA A 109 6.32 19.56 -1.83
C ALA A 109 7.48 18.79 -2.48
N ASP A 110 8.38 18.30 -1.62
CA ASP A 110 9.35 17.29 -2.00
C ASP A 110 8.63 16.02 -2.51
N PRO A 111 9.28 15.19 -3.34
CA PRO A 111 8.60 14.08 -3.99
C PRO A 111 8.10 13.00 -3.02
N GLU A 112 8.75 12.78 -1.86
CA GLU A 112 8.27 11.79 -0.89
C GLU A 112 7.04 12.32 -0.14
N SER A 113 7.04 13.60 0.26
CA SER A 113 5.87 14.22 0.89
C SER A 113 4.68 14.35 -0.08
N ALA A 114 4.93 14.70 -1.34
CA ALA A 114 3.90 14.76 -2.37
C ALA A 114 3.24 13.38 -2.59
N GLN A 115 4.03 12.31 -2.61
CA GLN A 115 3.51 10.94 -2.73
C GLN A 115 2.69 10.54 -1.50
N LYS A 116 3.16 10.83 -0.28
CA LYS A 116 2.39 10.58 0.96
C LYS A 116 1.06 11.33 0.96
N LEU A 117 1.05 12.61 0.55
CA LEU A 117 -0.17 13.39 0.44
C LEU A 117 -1.15 12.78 -0.58
N ALA A 118 -0.65 12.36 -1.75
CA ALA A 118 -1.49 11.70 -2.76
C ALA A 118 -2.12 10.41 -2.22
N ILE A 119 -1.37 9.57 -1.52
CA ILE A 119 -1.87 8.34 -0.87
C ILE A 119 -2.97 8.69 0.14
N LYS A 120 -2.77 9.72 0.98
CA LYS A 120 -3.80 10.14 1.94
C LYS A 120 -5.08 10.63 1.27
N VAL A 121 -4.98 11.38 0.18
CA VAL A 121 -6.18 11.78 -0.58
C VAL A 121 -6.88 10.55 -1.17
N LEU A 122 -6.13 9.60 -1.73
CA LEU A 122 -6.68 8.35 -2.27
C LEU A 122 -7.34 7.46 -1.20
N GLU A 123 -6.76 7.41 0.01
CA GLU A 123 -7.31 6.68 1.16
C GLU A 123 -8.67 7.23 1.61
N THR A 124 -8.89 8.55 1.53
CA THR A 124 -10.14 9.19 2.01
C THR A 124 -11.38 8.90 1.16
N GLY A 125 -11.20 8.39 -0.07
CA GLY A 125 -12.29 8.23 -1.03
C GLY A 125 -12.75 9.53 -1.72
N LEU A 126 -12.07 10.65 -1.46
CA LEU A 126 -12.29 11.93 -2.13
C LEU A 126 -11.47 12.09 -3.41
N ALA A 127 -10.57 11.16 -3.71
CA ALA A 127 -9.83 11.17 -4.96
C ALA A 127 -10.76 11.07 -6.18
N PRO A 128 -10.36 11.65 -7.34
CA PRO A 128 -11.10 11.49 -8.57
C PRO A 128 -11.13 10.03 -9.02
N ARG A 129 -12.04 9.71 -9.93
CA ARG A 129 -12.24 8.37 -10.49
C ARG A 129 -12.25 8.42 -12.01
N ASP A 130 -11.85 7.32 -12.63
CA ASP A 130 -12.08 7.08 -14.06
C ASP A 130 -13.57 6.73 -14.25
N MET A 131 -14.31 7.61 -14.91
CA MET A 131 -15.76 7.51 -15.11
C MET A 131 -16.11 6.86 -16.45
N VAL A 132 -15.13 6.29 -17.15
CA VAL A 132 -15.28 5.73 -18.50
C VAL A 132 -14.99 4.23 -18.47
N ASP A 133 -15.86 3.45 -19.11
CA ASP A 133 -15.65 2.02 -19.30
C ASP A 133 -14.47 1.75 -20.25
N ASP A 134 -13.81 0.61 -20.04
CA ASP A 134 -12.71 0.19 -20.91
C ASP A 134 -13.22 -0.39 -22.24
N ASP A 135 -12.51 -0.06 -23.33
CA ASP A 135 -12.80 -0.59 -24.65
C ASP A 135 -12.37 -2.07 -24.72
N ALA A 136 -13.21 -2.91 -25.34
CA ALA A 136 -12.98 -4.35 -25.46
C ALA A 136 -11.66 -4.71 -26.18
N VAL A 137 -11.09 -3.82 -27.00
CA VAL A 137 -9.78 -4.07 -27.63
C VAL A 137 -8.62 -4.16 -26.63
N LEU A 138 -8.80 -3.61 -25.42
CA LEU A 138 -7.83 -3.67 -24.32
C LEU A 138 -7.96 -4.93 -23.47
N GLU A 139 -9.06 -5.66 -23.61
CA GLU A 139 -9.33 -6.84 -22.81
C GLU A 139 -8.18 -7.86 -22.95
N THR A 140 -7.74 -8.39 -21.81
CA THR A 140 -6.64 -9.36 -21.77
C THR A 140 -6.89 -10.43 -20.71
N GLU A 141 -6.09 -11.47 -20.75
CA GLU A 141 -6.08 -12.53 -19.76
C GLU A 141 -4.69 -12.64 -19.17
N LEU A 142 -4.61 -12.63 -17.84
CA LEU A 142 -3.36 -12.73 -17.10
C LEU A 142 -3.54 -13.78 -16.01
N PHE A 143 -2.73 -14.85 -16.06
CA PHE A 143 -2.77 -15.99 -15.13
C PHE A 143 -4.17 -16.64 -14.98
N GLY A 144 -4.87 -16.83 -16.10
CA GLY A 144 -6.22 -17.39 -16.10
C GLY A 144 -7.31 -16.44 -15.62
N ARG A 145 -6.97 -15.16 -15.35
CA ARG A 145 -7.93 -14.13 -14.93
C ARG A 145 -8.13 -13.11 -16.04
N LYS A 146 -9.39 -12.82 -16.32
CA LYS A 146 -9.80 -11.78 -17.26
C LYS A 146 -9.58 -10.39 -16.65
N LEU A 147 -8.92 -9.51 -17.40
CA LEU A 147 -8.72 -8.10 -17.06
C LEU A 147 -9.39 -7.19 -18.09
N SER A 148 -9.97 -6.10 -17.61
CA SER A 148 -10.61 -5.07 -18.46
C SER A 148 -9.61 -4.31 -19.32
N ASN A 149 -8.39 -4.14 -18.83
CA ASN A 149 -7.28 -3.51 -19.54
C ASN A 149 -5.92 -4.02 -19.01
N PRO A 150 -4.83 -3.88 -19.77
CA PRO A 150 -3.52 -4.44 -19.44
C PRO A 150 -2.65 -3.48 -18.60
N ILE A 151 -3.19 -2.38 -18.11
CA ILE A 151 -2.40 -1.31 -17.47
C ILE A 151 -2.51 -1.40 -15.95
N GLY A 152 -1.37 -1.57 -15.29
CA GLY A 152 -1.27 -1.61 -13.85
C GLY A 152 -0.40 -0.53 -13.24
N LEU A 153 -0.44 -0.45 -11.91
CA LEU A 153 0.43 0.39 -11.10
C LEU A 153 1.54 -0.47 -10.48
N ALA A 154 2.80 -0.07 -10.66
CA ALA A 154 3.95 -0.82 -10.14
C ALA A 154 4.09 -0.71 -8.61
N ALA A 155 4.78 -1.69 -7.99
CA ALA A 155 5.18 -1.59 -6.59
C ALA A 155 5.96 -0.30 -6.29
N GLY A 156 5.81 0.12 -5.04
CA GLY A 156 6.54 1.20 -4.42
C GLY A 156 5.72 2.48 -4.33
N PHE A 157 4.56 2.57 -5.00
CA PHE A 157 3.64 3.69 -4.86
C PHE A 157 2.87 3.56 -3.53
N ASP A 158 1.98 2.57 -3.41
CA ASP A 158 1.31 2.22 -2.15
C ASP A 158 2.04 1.05 -1.48
N LYS A 159 3.09 1.39 -0.73
CA LYS A 159 3.90 0.38 -0.01
C LYS A 159 3.12 -0.27 1.14
N GLN A 160 2.08 0.41 1.63
CA GLN A 160 1.49 0.11 2.93
C GLN A 160 0.02 -0.33 2.84
N ALA A 161 -0.50 -0.61 1.63
CA ALA A 161 -1.91 -1.00 1.41
C ALA A 161 -2.92 0.04 1.95
N GLU A 162 -2.58 1.33 1.87
CA GLU A 162 -3.42 2.43 2.37
C GLU A 162 -4.49 2.85 1.36
N ALA A 163 -4.20 2.77 0.06
CA ALA A 163 -4.95 3.46 -0.98
C ALA A 163 -5.45 2.55 -2.11
N ILE A 164 -5.49 1.22 -1.88
CA ILE A 164 -5.87 0.20 -2.88
C ILE A 164 -7.13 0.58 -3.66
N ASP A 165 -8.23 0.91 -2.97
CA ASP A 165 -9.51 1.20 -3.61
C ASP A 165 -9.46 2.48 -4.44
N GLY A 166 -8.88 3.55 -3.88
CA GLY A 166 -8.71 4.82 -4.60
C GLY A 166 -7.85 4.68 -5.84
N LEU A 167 -6.79 3.85 -5.78
CA LEU A 167 -5.95 3.55 -6.93
C LEU A 167 -6.69 2.73 -7.99
N LEU A 168 -7.44 1.69 -7.61
CA LEU A 168 -8.25 0.92 -8.56
C LEU A 168 -9.30 1.80 -9.24
N ASP A 169 -9.87 2.77 -8.53
CA ASP A 169 -10.85 3.72 -9.08
C ASP A 169 -10.24 4.69 -10.11
N LEU A 170 -8.91 4.82 -10.23
CA LEU A 170 -8.23 5.63 -11.25
C LEU A 170 -8.15 4.98 -12.64
N GLY A 171 -8.69 3.77 -12.80
CA GLY A 171 -8.78 3.09 -14.10
C GLY A 171 -7.67 2.08 -14.37
N PHE A 172 -6.82 1.76 -13.40
CA PHE A 172 -5.89 0.63 -13.51
C PHE A 172 -6.63 -0.71 -13.56
N GLY A 173 -6.16 -1.62 -14.41
CA GLY A 173 -6.59 -3.02 -14.47
C GLY A 173 -6.00 -3.85 -13.33
N PHE A 174 -4.84 -3.49 -12.81
CA PHE A 174 -4.29 -4.11 -11.60
C PHE A 174 -3.40 -3.13 -10.83
N ILE A 175 -3.17 -3.40 -9.56
CA ILE A 175 -2.21 -2.62 -8.76
C ILE A 175 -1.28 -3.56 -8.02
N GLU A 176 -0.01 -3.16 -7.86
CA GLU A 176 0.99 -3.87 -7.09
C GLU A 176 1.34 -3.05 -5.84
N ILE A 177 0.98 -3.53 -4.65
CA ILE A 177 1.39 -2.91 -3.37
C ILE A 177 2.78 -3.40 -2.94
N GLY A 178 3.40 -2.72 -1.96
CA GLY A 178 4.71 -3.09 -1.43
C GLY A 178 5.88 -2.40 -2.16
N SER A 179 7.11 -2.89 -2.11
CA SER A 179 7.56 -4.12 -1.48
C SER A 179 7.38 -4.10 0.04
N VAL A 180 6.74 -5.13 0.58
CA VAL A 180 6.55 -5.31 2.02
C VAL A 180 7.59 -6.29 2.56
N THR A 181 8.16 -5.96 3.71
CA THR A 181 9.09 -6.83 4.45
C THR A 181 8.38 -7.52 5.62
N PRO A 182 8.89 -8.67 6.13
CA PRO A 182 8.33 -9.31 7.32
C PRO A 182 8.21 -8.38 8.51
N GLU A 183 9.34 -7.82 8.95
CA GLU A 183 9.40 -6.90 10.06
C GLU A 183 9.32 -5.44 9.56
N PRO A 184 8.79 -4.52 10.39
CA PRO A 184 8.83 -3.10 10.07
C PRO A 184 10.26 -2.59 9.91
N GLN A 185 10.48 -1.70 8.95
CA GLN A 185 11.74 -0.97 8.83
C GLN A 185 11.53 0.43 8.23
N PRO A 186 12.26 1.46 8.70
CA PRO A 186 12.08 2.83 8.25
C PRO A 186 12.59 3.08 6.81
N GLY A 187 13.42 2.18 6.28
CA GLY A 187 14.18 2.35 5.05
C GLY A 187 15.42 3.23 5.25
N ASN A 188 16.06 3.65 4.16
CA ASN A 188 17.27 4.47 4.22
C ASN A 188 16.94 5.93 4.67
N PRO A 189 17.93 6.68 5.19
CA PRO A 189 17.75 8.07 5.62
C PRO A 189 17.20 8.99 4.52
N GLN A 190 16.44 10.02 4.91
CA GLN A 190 15.96 11.08 4.02
C GLN A 190 17.01 12.21 3.91
N PRO A 191 17.04 12.95 2.78
CA PRO A 191 16.24 12.78 1.57
C PRO A 191 16.69 11.56 0.75
N ARG A 192 15.71 10.89 0.12
CA ARG A 192 15.91 9.61 -0.58
C ARG A 192 15.10 9.45 -1.85
N TYR A 193 14.40 10.49 -2.27
CA TYR A 193 13.63 10.51 -3.50
C TYR A 193 13.85 11.86 -4.17
N PHE A 194 14.31 11.83 -5.42
CA PHE A 194 14.77 13.00 -6.15
C PHE A 194 14.13 13.03 -7.53
N ARG A 195 13.63 14.19 -7.93
CA ARG A 195 13.06 14.43 -9.26
C ARG A 195 14.15 14.93 -10.21
N LEU A 196 14.16 14.39 -11.41
CA LEU A 196 14.92 14.89 -12.56
C LEU A 196 13.86 15.47 -13.50
N ILE A 197 13.57 16.77 -13.33
CA ILE A 197 12.39 17.41 -13.92
C ILE A 197 12.45 17.41 -15.43
N GLU A 198 13.62 17.71 -16.00
CA GLU A 198 13.81 17.77 -17.44
C GLU A 198 13.66 16.38 -18.08
N ASP A 199 13.99 15.31 -17.36
CA ASP A 199 13.94 13.95 -17.88
C ASP A 199 12.60 13.23 -17.62
N ASN A 200 11.67 13.88 -16.90
CA ASN A 200 10.49 13.22 -16.33
C ASN A 200 10.86 11.92 -15.58
N ALA A 201 11.98 11.96 -14.88
CA ALA A 201 12.62 10.81 -14.26
C ALA A 201 12.77 11.03 -12.76
N CYS A 202 13.02 9.96 -12.00
CA CYS A 202 13.38 10.08 -10.60
C CYS A 202 14.52 9.15 -10.24
N ILE A 203 15.34 9.57 -9.26
CA ILE A 203 16.27 8.71 -8.55
C ILE A 203 15.73 8.47 -7.15
N ASN A 204 15.74 7.22 -6.68
CA ASN A 204 15.35 6.91 -5.30
C ASN A 204 16.28 5.90 -4.64
N ARG A 205 16.43 6.04 -3.32
CA ARG A 205 17.17 5.14 -2.44
C ARG A 205 16.35 4.70 -1.24
N PHE A 206 15.09 4.30 -1.43
CA PHE A 206 14.19 4.03 -0.29
C PHE A 206 14.65 2.93 0.68
N GLY A 207 15.22 1.82 0.19
CA GLY A 207 15.64 0.70 1.04
C GLY A 207 14.46 -0.04 1.71
N PHE A 208 13.38 -0.33 0.98
CA PHE A 208 12.19 -1.05 1.48
C PHE A 208 11.61 -0.50 2.80
N ASN A 209 11.30 0.80 2.86
CA ASN A 209 10.52 1.33 3.98
C ASN A 209 9.14 0.64 4.05
N SER A 210 8.86 -0.04 5.15
CA SER A 210 7.76 -1.01 5.32
C SER A 210 7.26 -0.99 6.76
N GLN A 211 5.94 -1.09 6.96
CA GLN A 211 5.33 -1.24 8.29
C GLN A 211 5.22 -2.72 8.73
N GLY A 212 5.79 -3.64 7.97
CA GLY A 212 5.79 -5.07 8.29
C GLY A 212 4.52 -5.81 7.86
N HIS A 213 4.60 -7.13 7.71
CA HIS A 213 3.47 -7.94 7.24
C HIS A 213 2.22 -7.81 8.12
N ASN A 214 2.39 -7.66 9.44
CA ASN A 214 1.25 -7.61 10.38
C ASN A 214 0.34 -6.40 10.14
N VAL A 215 0.92 -5.22 9.90
CA VAL A 215 0.15 -4.00 9.63
C VAL A 215 -0.57 -4.11 8.28
N ILE A 216 0.13 -4.59 7.25
CA ILE A 216 -0.46 -4.78 5.91
C ILE A 216 -1.61 -5.78 5.96
N LEU A 217 -1.41 -6.90 6.65
CA LEU A 217 -2.44 -7.90 6.82
C LEU A 217 -3.67 -7.32 7.52
N SER A 218 -3.50 -6.52 8.58
CA SER A 218 -4.63 -5.85 9.24
C SER A 218 -5.43 -5.01 8.25
N ARG A 219 -4.75 -4.17 7.45
CA ARG A 219 -5.42 -3.32 6.44
C ARG A 219 -6.15 -4.13 5.38
N LEU A 220 -5.56 -5.20 4.89
CA LEU A 220 -6.19 -6.09 3.89
C LEU A 220 -7.44 -6.76 4.47
N ARG A 221 -7.38 -7.23 5.71
CA ARG A 221 -8.53 -7.82 6.41
C ARG A 221 -9.63 -6.80 6.64
N ASP A 222 -9.29 -5.60 7.10
CA ASP A 222 -10.23 -4.51 7.32
C ASP A 222 -10.89 -4.03 6.03
N ARG A 223 -10.13 -4.01 4.93
CA ARG A 223 -10.65 -3.70 3.60
C ARG A 223 -11.70 -4.72 3.16
N ILE A 224 -11.41 -6.02 3.26
CA ILE A 224 -12.39 -7.08 2.94
C ILE A 224 -13.62 -6.93 3.85
N ARG A 225 -13.43 -6.75 5.16
CA ARG A 225 -14.53 -6.57 6.11
C ARG A 225 -15.42 -5.38 5.76
N ARG A 226 -14.84 -4.22 5.44
CA ARG A 226 -15.58 -3.02 5.01
C ARG A 226 -16.38 -3.29 3.73
N TRP A 227 -15.77 -3.97 2.77
CA TRP A 227 -16.45 -4.35 1.53
C TRP A 227 -17.65 -5.26 1.80
N LEU A 228 -17.50 -6.27 2.67
CA LEU A 228 -18.58 -7.20 3.04
C LEU A 228 -19.77 -6.53 3.72
N LEU A 229 -19.49 -5.51 4.54
CA LEU A 229 -20.52 -4.80 5.30
C LEU A 229 -21.21 -3.71 4.46
N HIS A 230 -20.71 -3.42 3.25
CA HIS A 230 -21.29 -2.38 2.41
C HIS A 230 -22.60 -2.86 1.74
N PRO A 231 -23.71 -2.09 1.79
CA PRO A 231 -25.01 -2.52 1.28
C PRO A 231 -25.03 -2.94 -0.19
N SER A 232 -24.28 -2.23 -1.05
CA SER A 232 -24.19 -2.59 -2.48
C SER A 232 -23.46 -3.91 -2.71
N SER A 233 -22.49 -4.26 -1.85
CA SER A 233 -21.77 -5.52 -1.95
C SER A 233 -22.68 -6.69 -1.61
N VAL A 234 -23.60 -6.52 -0.65
CA VAL A 234 -24.60 -7.55 -0.31
C VAL A 234 -25.52 -7.84 -1.51
N ALA A 235 -25.91 -6.81 -2.28
CA ALA A 235 -26.66 -7.00 -3.52
C ALA A 235 -25.83 -7.74 -4.59
N SER A 236 -24.57 -7.32 -4.83
CA SER A 236 -23.67 -8.01 -5.75
C SER A 236 -23.36 -9.46 -5.33
N LEU A 237 -23.32 -9.73 -4.02
CA LEU A 237 -23.19 -11.09 -3.48
C LEU A 237 -24.44 -11.91 -3.72
N GLN A 238 -25.62 -11.33 -3.57
CA GLN A 238 -26.88 -11.98 -3.88
C GLN A 238 -26.92 -12.38 -5.36
N ASP A 239 -26.48 -11.50 -6.27
CA ASP A 239 -26.41 -11.78 -7.70
C ASP A 239 -25.36 -12.86 -8.04
N ALA A 240 -24.18 -12.80 -7.42
CA ALA A 240 -23.12 -13.80 -7.61
C ALA A 240 -23.50 -15.19 -7.07
N LEU A 241 -24.21 -15.24 -5.95
CA LEU A 241 -24.74 -16.48 -5.35
C LEU A 241 -25.91 -17.05 -6.16
N VAL A 242 -26.72 -16.20 -6.80
CA VAL A 242 -27.83 -16.63 -7.67
C VAL A 242 -27.35 -17.14 -9.03
N ALA A 243 -26.21 -16.66 -9.54
CA ALA A 243 -25.61 -17.12 -10.79
C ALA A 243 -25.04 -18.56 -10.73
N HIS A 244 -24.88 -19.13 -9.54
CA HIS A 244 -24.39 -20.49 -9.31
C HIS A 244 -25.38 -21.30 -8.47
N PRO A 245 -26.42 -21.91 -9.07
CA PRO A 245 -27.52 -22.55 -8.33
C PRO A 245 -27.14 -23.81 -7.54
N ASP A 246 -25.96 -24.38 -7.76
CA ASP A 246 -25.51 -25.63 -7.12
C ASP A 246 -24.72 -25.44 -5.81
N SER A 247 -24.41 -24.20 -5.39
CA SER A 247 -23.74 -23.94 -4.11
C SER A 247 -24.75 -23.54 -3.03
N ALA A 248 -24.90 -24.41 -2.03
CA ALA A 248 -25.82 -24.22 -0.92
C ALA A 248 -25.63 -22.87 -0.22
N ARG A 249 -26.76 -22.18 0.02
CA ARG A 249 -26.92 -20.90 0.73
C ARG A 249 -26.07 -20.85 2.00
N ALA A 250 -25.07 -19.96 2.00
CA ALA A 250 -24.55 -19.39 3.24
C ALA A 250 -24.69 -17.86 3.16
N ASP A 251 -25.48 -17.29 4.07
CA ASP A 251 -25.57 -15.84 4.26
C ASP A 251 -24.15 -15.32 4.54
N ALA A 252 -23.71 -14.28 3.82
CA ALA A 252 -22.40 -13.67 3.99
C ALA A 252 -22.15 -13.27 5.48
N ARG A 253 -23.20 -12.89 6.21
CA ARG A 253 -23.11 -12.60 7.66
C ARG A 253 -22.88 -13.85 8.49
N GLN A 254 -23.47 -14.98 8.10
CA GLN A 254 -23.27 -16.27 8.75
C GLN A 254 -21.89 -16.85 8.44
N LEU A 255 -21.36 -16.69 7.22
CA LEU A 255 -19.98 -17.03 6.86
C LEU A 255 -18.96 -16.26 7.69
N ILE A 256 -19.15 -14.94 7.83
CA ILE A 256 -18.29 -14.08 8.67
C ILE A 256 -18.37 -14.48 10.14
N ALA A 257 -19.57 -14.78 10.65
CA ALA A 257 -19.77 -15.18 12.05
C ALA A 257 -19.22 -16.57 12.38
N THR A 258 -19.24 -17.49 11.40
CA THR A 258 -18.76 -18.88 11.57
C THR A 258 -17.25 -19.03 11.32
N HIS A 259 -16.62 -18.08 10.62
CA HIS A 259 -15.20 -18.17 10.24
C HIS A 259 -14.40 -16.88 10.54
N PRO A 260 -14.34 -16.42 11.81
CA PRO A 260 -13.63 -15.19 12.18
C PRO A 260 -12.11 -15.23 11.92
N LYS A 261 -11.54 -16.42 11.67
CA LYS A 261 -10.09 -16.66 11.57
C LYS A 261 -9.50 -16.39 10.17
N SER A 262 -10.31 -16.29 9.11
CA SER A 262 -9.81 -16.06 7.75
C SER A 262 -10.79 -15.23 6.94
N THR A 263 -10.63 -13.91 6.91
CA THR A 263 -11.42 -13.06 6.02
C THR A 263 -11.14 -13.33 4.54
N SER A 264 -10.02 -13.97 4.19
CA SER A 264 -9.79 -14.45 2.81
C SER A 264 -10.65 -15.65 2.45
N ALA A 265 -11.04 -16.50 3.41
CA ALA A 265 -11.90 -17.67 3.17
C ALA A 265 -13.27 -17.28 2.58
N PHE A 266 -13.74 -16.08 2.88
CA PHE A 266 -14.93 -15.53 2.22
C PHE A 266 -14.70 -15.35 0.71
N VAL A 267 -13.58 -14.70 0.36
CA VAL A 267 -13.23 -14.38 -1.02
C VAL A 267 -13.02 -15.69 -1.82
N ASP A 268 -12.51 -16.74 -1.16
CA ASP A 268 -12.41 -18.10 -1.72
C ASP A 268 -13.77 -18.74 -2.01
N ALA A 269 -14.76 -18.50 -1.15
CA ALA A 269 -16.10 -19.04 -1.31
C ALA A 269 -16.90 -18.33 -2.43
N THR A 270 -16.61 -17.05 -2.69
CA THR A 270 -17.38 -16.21 -3.65
C THR A 270 -16.71 -16.01 -5.00
N ASP A 271 -15.56 -16.65 -5.26
CA ASP A 271 -14.74 -16.51 -6.48
C ASP A 271 -14.36 -15.06 -6.84
N LEU A 272 -14.39 -14.15 -5.87
CA LEU A 272 -14.06 -12.77 -6.12
C LEU A 272 -12.54 -12.59 -6.19
N PRO A 273 -12.04 -11.67 -7.04
CA PRO A 273 -10.65 -11.28 -6.97
C PRO A 273 -10.36 -10.55 -5.66
N ARG A 274 -9.11 -10.58 -5.20
CA ARG A 274 -8.65 -9.92 -3.97
C ARG A 274 -8.61 -8.41 -4.15
N SER A 275 -8.61 -7.94 -5.39
CA SER A 275 -8.96 -6.58 -5.77
C SER A 275 -10.38 -6.16 -5.35
N LEU A 276 -11.30 -7.08 -5.02
CA LEU A 276 -12.72 -6.82 -4.73
C LEU A 276 -13.44 -6.03 -5.83
N ARG A 277 -12.90 -6.08 -7.05
CA ARG A 277 -13.39 -5.39 -8.24
C ARG A 277 -13.37 -6.38 -9.40
N PRO A 278 -14.50 -6.60 -10.10
CA PRO A 278 -14.53 -7.45 -11.28
C PRO A 278 -13.50 -7.00 -12.32
N ALA A 279 -12.90 -7.97 -13.02
CA ALA A 279 -11.91 -7.74 -14.08
C ALA A 279 -10.71 -6.85 -13.66
N LYS A 280 -10.35 -6.88 -12.37
CA LYS A 280 -9.16 -6.23 -11.82
C LYS A 280 -8.41 -7.15 -10.85
N MET A 281 -7.11 -6.92 -10.67
CA MET A 281 -6.25 -7.71 -9.78
C MET A 281 -5.48 -6.88 -8.74
N LEU A 282 -5.19 -7.49 -7.60
CA LEU A 282 -4.30 -6.98 -6.57
C LEU A 282 -3.03 -7.84 -6.45
N GLY A 283 -1.89 -7.26 -6.79
CA GLY A 283 -0.57 -7.84 -6.57
C GLY A 283 0.04 -7.43 -5.24
N ILE A 284 0.75 -8.35 -4.59
CA ILE A 284 1.55 -8.06 -3.38
C ILE A 284 3.02 -8.32 -3.68
N ASN A 285 3.81 -7.25 -3.66
CA ASN A 285 5.24 -7.33 -3.84
C ASN A 285 5.94 -7.56 -2.49
N LEU A 286 6.78 -8.58 -2.41
CA LEU A 286 7.51 -9.01 -1.23
C LEU A 286 8.98 -8.62 -1.32
N GLY A 287 9.51 -8.08 -0.22
CA GLY A 287 10.92 -7.76 -0.04
C GLY A 287 11.51 -8.46 1.19
N LYS A 288 12.83 -8.39 1.28
CA LYS A 288 13.62 -8.90 2.41
C LYS A 288 13.93 -7.78 3.39
N ASN A 289 13.93 -8.06 4.70
CA ASN A 289 14.45 -7.11 5.68
C ASN A 289 15.96 -6.84 5.44
N LYS A 290 16.42 -5.62 5.76
CA LYS A 290 17.85 -5.22 5.60
C LYS A 290 18.78 -6.08 6.47
N GLU A 291 18.33 -6.41 7.68
CA GLU A 291 19.08 -7.15 8.71
C GLU A 291 19.09 -8.67 8.46
N SER A 292 18.16 -9.19 7.67
CA SER A 292 18.15 -10.61 7.32
C SER A 292 19.42 -10.99 6.54
N PRO A 293 19.91 -12.24 6.67
CA PRO A 293 21.02 -12.72 5.85
C PRO A 293 20.77 -12.46 4.36
N GLU A 294 21.85 -12.22 3.62
CA GLU A 294 21.76 -11.79 2.23
C GLU A 294 20.96 -12.77 1.35
N GLU A 295 21.28 -14.06 1.46
CA GLU A 295 20.62 -15.16 0.75
C GLU A 295 19.41 -15.72 1.51
N SER A 296 18.86 -14.97 2.48
CA SER A 296 17.71 -15.44 3.25
C SER A 296 16.45 -15.53 2.38
N VAL A 297 16.02 -16.77 2.15
CA VAL A 297 14.74 -17.08 1.50
C VAL A 297 13.56 -16.95 2.48
N GLN A 298 13.82 -16.97 3.79
CA GLN A 298 12.80 -17.04 4.84
C GLN A 298 11.85 -15.85 4.83
N ASP A 299 12.32 -14.65 4.46
CA ASP A 299 11.48 -13.47 4.43
C ASP A 299 10.40 -13.56 3.35
N TYR A 300 10.74 -14.12 2.18
CA TYR A 300 9.78 -14.37 1.10
C TYR A 300 8.79 -15.48 1.48
N ILE A 301 9.26 -16.56 2.13
CA ILE A 301 8.40 -17.64 2.62
C ILE A 301 7.38 -17.10 3.62
N LYS A 302 7.83 -16.30 4.60
CA LYS A 302 6.93 -15.62 5.56
C LYS A 302 5.92 -14.73 4.84
N GLY A 303 6.34 -13.99 3.82
CA GLY A 303 5.47 -13.13 3.02
C GLY A 303 4.40 -13.92 2.27
N VAL A 304 4.75 -15.01 1.61
CA VAL A 304 3.81 -15.90 0.93
C VAL A 304 2.79 -16.49 1.91
N GLN A 305 3.25 -17.04 3.02
CA GLN A 305 2.37 -17.64 4.03
C GLN A 305 1.42 -16.61 4.66
N ARG A 306 1.90 -15.39 4.89
CA ARG A 306 1.15 -14.37 5.63
C ARG A 306 0.22 -13.55 4.75
N LEU A 307 0.66 -13.16 3.56
CA LEU A 307 -0.03 -12.22 2.67
C LEU A 307 -0.62 -12.90 1.43
N GLY A 308 -0.12 -14.07 1.04
CA GLY A 308 -0.58 -14.78 -0.16
C GLY A 308 -2.08 -15.03 -0.26
N PRO A 309 -2.78 -15.39 0.83
CA PRO A 309 -4.25 -15.49 0.82
C PRO A 309 -5.01 -14.23 0.39
N TYR A 310 -4.37 -13.07 0.48
CA TYR A 310 -4.96 -11.75 0.22
C TYR A 310 -4.46 -11.14 -1.10
N ALA A 311 -3.77 -11.93 -1.93
CA ALA A 311 -3.23 -11.51 -3.21
C ALA A 311 -3.94 -12.23 -4.37
N ASP A 312 -4.11 -11.54 -5.50
CA ASP A 312 -4.40 -12.15 -6.80
C ASP A 312 -3.11 -12.57 -7.52
N MET A 313 -1.96 -12.02 -7.11
CA MET A 313 -0.61 -12.42 -7.54
C MET A 313 0.44 -11.97 -6.51
N ILE A 314 1.52 -12.73 -6.34
CA ILE A 314 2.63 -12.40 -5.44
C ILE A 314 3.88 -12.17 -6.27
N ILE A 315 4.66 -11.15 -5.93
CA ILE A 315 5.88 -10.80 -6.65
C ILE A 315 7.07 -10.84 -5.70
N VAL A 316 8.05 -11.70 -6.00
CA VAL A 316 9.33 -11.80 -5.31
C VAL A 316 10.28 -10.75 -5.87
N ASN A 317 10.63 -9.73 -5.07
CA ASN A 317 11.50 -8.64 -5.53
C ASN A 317 12.97 -8.89 -5.16
N VAL A 318 13.75 -9.28 -6.17
CA VAL A 318 15.21 -9.50 -6.08
C VAL A 318 16.02 -8.38 -6.74
N SER A 319 15.41 -7.24 -7.05
CA SER A 319 15.97 -6.26 -8.01
C SER A 319 16.15 -4.84 -7.49
N SER A 320 15.76 -4.56 -6.25
CA SER A 320 16.02 -3.26 -5.62
C SER A 320 17.53 -2.96 -5.56
N PRO A 321 18.01 -1.83 -6.09
CA PRO A 321 19.40 -1.40 -5.92
C PRO A 321 19.69 -0.81 -4.54
N ASN A 322 18.65 -0.64 -3.71
CA ASN A 322 18.70 0.14 -2.48
C ASN A 322 18.77 -0.74 -1.23
N THR A 323 18.81 -2.06 -1.42
CA THR A 323 18.98 -3.07 -0.38
C THR A 323 20.27 -3.81 -0.69
N PRO A 324 21.33 -3.65 0.12
CA PRO A 324 22.64 -4.24 -0.18
C PRO A 324 22.58 -5.75 -0.44
N GLY A 325 23.31 -6.19 -1.47
CA GLY A 325 23.39 -7.60 -1.85
C GLY A 325 22.16 -8.18 -2.55
N LEU A 326 21.00 -7.52 -2.50
CA LEU A 326 19.73 -8.10 -3.00
C LEU A 326 19.80 -8.51 -4.48
N ARG A 327 20.46 -7.70 -5.33
CA ARG A 327 20.59 -8.00 -6.77
C ARG A 327 21.45 -9.23 -7.07
N ARG A 328 22.27 -9.69 -6.12
CA ARG A 328 23.07 -10.92 -6.27
C ARG A 328 22.21 -12.19 -6.21
N LEU A 329 21.00 -12.09 -5.68
CA LEU A 329 20.01 -13.17 -5.72
C LEU A 329 19.55 -13.52 -7.16
N GLN A 330 19.90 -12.71 -8.15
CA GLN A 330 19.54 -12.95 -9.56
C GLN A 330 20.51 -13.90 -10.27
N ARG A 331 21.61 -14.33 -9.63
CA ARG A 331 22.48 -15.39 -10.17
C ARG A 331 21.70 -16.69 -10.31
N ARG A 332 21.91 -17.42 -11.40
CA ARG A 332 21.11 -18.59 -11.81
C ARG A 332 20.76 -19.55 -10.67
N ASP A 333 21.77 -20.14 -10.02
CA ASP A 333 21.54 -21.20 -9.03
C ASP A 333 20.88 -20.67 -7.74
N VAL A 334 21.30 -19.48 -7.31
CA VAL A 334 20.73 -18.79 -6.13
C VAL A 334 19.26 -18.44 -6.39
N LEU A 335 18.97 -17.90 -7.58
CA LEU A 335 17.63 -17.54 -7.98
C LEU A 335 16.74 -18.78 -8.09
N GLN A 336 17.23 -19.84 -8.74
CA GLN A 336 16.48 -21.08 -8.90
C GLN A 336 16.14 -21.72 -7.55
N ASP A 337 17.11 -21.80 -6.63
CA ASP A 337 16.87 -22.34 -5.28
C ASP A 337 15.88 -21.48 -4.49
N LEU A 338 16.06 -20.15 -4.50
CA LEU A 338 15.15 -19.21 -3.85
C LEU A 338 13.72 -19.39 -4.37
N LEU A 339 13.52 -19.33 -5.69
CA LEU A 339 12.20 -19.43 -6.29
C LEU A 339 11.56 -20.79 -6.05
N THR A 340 12.31 -21.89 -6.15
CA THR A 340 11.81 -23.24 -5.86
C THR A 340 11.27 -23.35 -4.42
N LYS A 341 12.02 -22.82 -3.45
CA LYS A 341 11.61 -22.80 -2.04
C LYS A 341 10.36 -21.94 -1.82
N VAL A 342 10.25 -20.80 -2.50
CA VAL A 342 9.08 -19.91 -2.41
C VAL A 342 7.86 -20.53 -3.10
N VAL A 343 8.02 -21.22 -4.23
CA VAL A 343 6.96 -22.02 -4.88
C VAL A 343 6.47 -23.11 -3.95
N ASN A 344 7.36 -23.87 -3.30
CA ASN A 344 6.98 -24.88 -2.32
C ASN A 344 6.18 -24.28 -1.15
N ALA A 345 6.54 -23.08 -0.68
CA ALA A 345 5.79 -22.37 0.33
C ALA A 345 4.41 -21.91 -0.17
N ARG A 346 4.31 -21.44 -1.43
CA ARG A 346 3.05 -21.07 -2.10
C ARG A 346 2.14 -22.27 -2.22
N ASP A 347 2.64 -23.39 -2.74
CA ASP A 347 1.89 -24.63 -2.91
C ASP A 347 1.48 -25.24 -1.57
N GLY A 348 2.33 -25.13 -0.54
CA GLY A 348 1.98 -25.51 0.83
C GLY A 348 0.90 -24.61 1.43
N MET A 349 0.98 -23.30 1.19
CA MET A 349 -0.04 -22.33 1.59
C MET A 349 -1.36 -22.64 0.88
N GLU A 350 -1.40 -22.84 -0.44
CA GLU A 350 -2.63 -23.16 -1.18
C GLU A 350 -3.27 -24.47 -0.69
N ARG A 351 -2.48 -25.50 -0.41
CA ARG A 351 -2.97 -26.78 0.14
C ARG A 351 -3.53 -26.64 1.56
N SER A 352 -2.92 -25.76 2.37
CA SER A 352 -3.35 -25.50 3.74
C SER A 352 -4.39 -24.39 3.84
N HIS A 353 -4.66 -23.67 2.73
CA HIS A 353 -5.69 -22.65 2.67
C HIS A 353 -7.05 -23.33 2.75
N LEU A 354 -7.50 -23.41 4.00
CA LEU A 354 -8.75 -23.91 4.54
C LEU A 354 -9.69 -24.58 3.53
N GLY A 355 -9.90 -25.89 3.69
CA GLY A 355 -10.81 -26.75 2.92
C GLY A 355 -12.32 -26.43 3.07
N PHE A 356 -12.67 -25.16 3.22
CA PHE A 356 -14.06 -24.67 3.21
C PHE A 356 -14.60 -24.47 1.79
N SER A 357 -13.71 -24.42 0.79
CA SER A 357 -14.07 -24.42 -0.62
C SER A 357 -13.45 -25.64 -1.29
N ASN A 358 -14.23 -26.34 -2.11
CA ASN A 358 -13.70 -27.37 -3.01
C ASN A 358 -12.89 -26.76 -4.17
N LYS A 359 -12.84 -25.41 -4.26
CA LYS A 359 -12.13 -24.70 -5.30
C LYS A 359 -10.68 -24.48 -4.89
N LYS A 360 -9.75 -24.98 -5.71
CA LYS A 360 -8.33 -24.71 -5.57
C LYS A 360 -8.07 -23.22 -5.75
N VAL A 361 -7.54 -22.56 -4.73
CA VAL A 361 -7.00 -21.21 -4.85
C VAL A 361 -5.68 -21.31 -5.59
N SER A 362 -5.54 -20.56 -6.68
CA SER A 362 -4.26 -20.40 -7.38
C SER A 362 -3.80 -18.96 -7.23
N VAL A 363 -2.62 -18.78 -6.63
CA VAL A 363 -1.96 -17.49 -6.44
C VAL A 363 -0.68 -17.50 -7.28
N PRO A 364 -0.70 -16.87 -8.48
CA PRO A 364 0.46 -16.72 -9.33
C PRO A 364 1.64 -16.12 -8.58
N LEU A 365 2.81 -16.75 -8.71
CA LEU A 365 4.06 -16.28 -8.15
C LEU A 365 4.96 -15.75 -9.27
N LEU A 366 5.39 -14.51 -9.15
CA LEU A 366 6.27 -13.85 -10.12
C LEU A 366 7.59 -13.46 -9.48
N VAL A 367 8.60 -13.21 -10.31
CA VAL A 367 9.85 -12.57 -9.89
C VAL A 367 10.05 -11.22 -10.60
N LYS A 368 10.48 -10.19 -9.86
CA LYS A 368 10.81 -8.87 -10.41
C LYS A 368 12.31 -8.67 -10.51
N ILE A 369 12.80 -8.46 -11.73
CA ILE A 369 14.24 -8.43 -12.04
C ILE A 369 14.74 -7.03 -12.42
N ALA A 370 16.05 -6.81 -12.30
CA ALA A 370 16.70 -5.56 -12.65
C ALA A 370 16.99 -5.49 -14.16
N PRO A 371 17.03 -4.28 -14.76
CA PRO A 371 17.44 -4.11 -16.15
C PRO A 371 18.97 -4.11 -16.33
N ASP A 372 19.73 -4.02 -15.24
CA ASP A 372 21.20 -3.91 -15.24
C ASP A 372 21.86 -5.30 -15.21
N LEU A 373 21.55 -6.13 -16.19
CA LEU A 373 22.08 -7.48 -16.35
C LEU A 373 22.67 -7.65 -17.75
N SER A 374 23.71 -8.47 -17.88
CA SER A 374 24.24 -8.87 -19.18
C SER A 374 23.22 -9.74 -19.94
N GLU A 375 23.43 -9.96 -21.24
CA GLU A 375 22.52 -10.81 -22.03
C GLU A 375 22.55 -12.27 -21.53
N GLU A 376 23.73 -12.76 -21.12
CA GLU A 376 23.90 -14.09 -20.52
C GLU A 376 23.17 -14.18 -19.17
N GLU A 377 23.31 -13.17 -18.31
CA GLU A 377 22.62 -13.12 -17.02
C GLU A 377 21.09 -13.08 -17.18
N LEU A 378 20.59 -12.38 -18.20
CA LEU A 378 19.16 -12.36 -18.53
C LEU A 378 18.66 -13.74 -19.01
N GLN A 379 19.46 -14.45 -19.81
CA GLN A 379 19.14 -15.82 -20.23
C GLN A 379 19.16 -16.79 -19.04
N ASP A 380 20.11 -16.64 -18.13
CA ASP A 380 20.22 -17.43 -16.90
C ASP A 380 19.02 -17.20 -15.96
N VAL A 381 18.55 -15.95 -15.83
CA VAL A 381 17.32 -15.62 -15.09
C VAL A 381 16.10 -16.29 -15.72
N ALA A 382 15.99 -16.26 -17.05
CA ALA A 382 14.89 -16.92 -17.75
C ALA A 382 14.91 -18.45 -17.54
N ASP A 383 16.09 -19.07 -17.58
CA ASP A 383 16.27 -20.50 -17.30
C ASP A 383 15.90 -20.86 -15.86
N ALA A 384 16.32 -20.05 -14.88
CA ALA A 384 15.99 -20.23 -13.48
C ALA A 384 14.47 -20.12 -13.26
N ALA A 385 13.81 -19.15 -13.90
CA ALA A 385 12.35 -18.99 -13.87
C ALA A 385 11.63 -20.22 -14.43
N LEU A 386 12.03 -20.72 -15.60
CA LEU A 386 11.44 -21.92 -16.20
C LEU A 386 11.59 -23.17 -15.33
N LYS A 387 12.72 -23.32 -14.64
CA LYS A 387 13.02 -24.50 -13.81
C LYS A 387 12.40 -24.45 -12.41
N SER A 388 12.04 -23.28 -11.92
CA SER A 388 11.57 -23.09 -10.53
C SER A 388 10.07 -23.23 -10.35
N GLY A 389 9.29 -23.25 -11.43
CA GLY A 389 7.82 -23.40 -11.37
C GLY A 389 7.07 -22.13 -10.99
N ILE A 390 7.70 -20.95 -11.17
CA ILE A 390 7.00 -19.67 -11.07
C ILE A 390 6.06 -19.46 -12.27
N ASP A 391 5.11 -18.54 -12.12
CA ASP A 391 4.05 -18.33 -13.09
C ASP A 391 4.34 -17.18 -14.06
N GLY A 392 5.26 -16.26 -13.75
CA GLY A 392 5.57 -15.11 -14.61
C GLY A 392 6.71 -14.24 -14.10
N LEU A 393 7.01 -13.16 -14.83
CA LEU A 393 8.07 -12.20 -14.47
C LEU A 393 7.59 -10.76 -14.58
N VAL A 394 8.21 -9.87 -13.80
CA VAL A 394 8.06 -8.41 -13.93
C VAL A 394 9.40 -7.81 -14.37
N ILE A 395 9.41 -7.18 -15.54
CA ILE A 395 10.62 -6.66 -16.20
C ILE A 395 10.41 -5.20 -16.58
N SER A 396 10.97 -4.22 -15.87
CA SER A 396 12.03 -4.32 -14.87
C SER A 396 11.87 -3.34 -13.71
N ASN A 397 12.76 -3.45 -12.74
CA ASN A 397 13.00 -2.45 -11.70
C ASN A 397 13.82 -1.26 -12.25
N THR A 398 14.19 -0.33 -11.37
CA THR A 398 15.03 0.84 -11.67
C THR A 398 16.45 0.48 -12.11
N THR A 399 17.14 1.37 -12.82
CA THR A 399 18.54 1.19 -13.24
C THR A 399 19.53 1.93 -12.33
N ILE A 400 20.72 1.38 -12.09
CA ILE A 400 21.83 2.11 -11.44
C ILE A 400 22.71 2.87 -12.45
N SER A 401 22.45 2.68 -13.74
CA SER A 401 23.11 3.40 -14.81
C SER A 401 22.64 4.85 -14.85
N ARG A 402 23.51 5.74 -15.35
CA ARG A 402 23.20 7.16 -15.59
C ARG A 402 23.49 7.42 -17.07
N PRO A 403 22.48 7.27 -17.94
CA PRO A 403 22.66 7.50 -19.37
C PRO A 403 23.19 8.90 -19.64
N ALA A 404 24.13 9.04 -20.57
CA ALA A 404 24.64 10.35 -21.01
C ALA A 404 23.56 11.24 -21.65
N THR A 405 22.39 10.67 -21.97
CA THR A 405 21.22 11.37 -22.52
C THR A 405 20.38 12.08 -21.45
N LEU A 406 20.72 11.96 -20.16
CA LEU A 406 20.06 12.72 -19.10
C LEU A 406 20.32 14.22 -19.28
N ARG A 407 19.26 15.01 -19.18
CA ARG A 407 19.28 16.48 -19.39
C ARG A 407 19.42 17.24 -18.08
N SER A 408 18.76 16.76 -17.02
CA SER A 408 18.81 17.40 -15.71
C SER A 408 20.26 17.49 -15.23
N SER A 409 20.65 18.62 -14.66
CA SER A 409 21.95 18.78 -14.00
C SER A 409 21.86 18.49 -12.49
N GLU A 410 20.72 18.81 -11.90
CA GLU A 410 20.41 18.58 -10.49
C GLU A 410 20.11 17.11 -10.21
N ASN A 411 20.52 16.63 -9.04
CA ASN A 411 20.23 15.29 -8.51
C ASN A 411 20.72 14.09 -9.34
N VAL A 412 21.29 14.26 -10.53
CA VAL A 412 21.74 13.14 -11.38
C VAL A 412 22.81 12.27 -10.71
N ARG A 413 23.64 12.90 -9.87
CA ARG A 413 24.70 12.23 -9.10
C ARG A 413 24.20 11.53 -7.84
N GLU A 414 22.93 11.68 -7.49
CA GLU A 414 22.35 11.01 -6.33
C GLU A 414 22.45 9.49 -6.46
N THR A 415 22.73 8.84 -5.32
CA THR A 415 22.77 7.39 -5.24
C THR A 415 21.37 6.80 -5.29
N GLY A 416 21.26 5.58 -5.81
CA GLY A 416 20.02 4.82 -5.91
C GLY A 416 19.58 4.54 -7.35
N GLY A 417 18.37 4.02 -7.48
CA GLY A 417 17.78 3.59 -8.75
C GLY A 417 17.14 4.75 -9.53
N LEU A 418 17.57 4.93 -10.78
CA LEU A 418 16.94 5.79 -11.79
C LEU A 418 15.69 5.10 -12.36
N SER A 419 14.62 5.87 -12.52
CA SER A 419 13.31 5.47 -13.03
C SER A 419 12.78 6.52 -14.01
N GLY A 420 11.77 6.17 -14.81
CA GLY A 420 11.17 7.07 -15.81
C GLY A 420 11.65 6.79 -17.23
N PRO A 421 11.33 7.67 -18.20
CA PRO A 421 11.60 7.46 -19.62
C PRO A 421 13.03 7.03 -19.97
N PRO A 422 14.10 7.53 -19.31
CA PRO A 422 15.47 7.11 -19.60
C PRO A 422 15.75 5.61 -19.39
N VAL A 423 14.91 4.89 -18.64
CA VAL A 423 15.07 3.45 -18.38
C VAL A 423 14.47 2.58 -19.49
N LYS A 424 13.54 3.12 -20.29
CA LYS A 424 12.78 2.37 -21.30
C LYS A 424 13.68 1.53 -22.23
N PRO A 425 14.82 2.02 -22.77
CA PRO A 425 15.66 1.22 -23.65
C PRO A 425 16.25 -0.02 -22.96
N LEU A 426 16.70 0.11 -21.72
CA LEU A 426 17.27 -1.02 -20.95
C LEU A 426 16.18 -2.03 -20.58
N ALA A 427 15.02 -1.55 -20.15
CA ALA A 427 13.89 -2.40 -19.79
C ALA A 427 13.34 -3.18 -20.99
N LEU A 428 13.19 -2.55 -22.16
CA LEU A 428 12.77 -3.23 -23.39
C LEU A 428 13.82 -4.26 -23.88
N LYS A 429 15.12 -3.93 -23.76
CA LYS A 429 16.19 -4.89 -24.08
C LYS A 429 16.08 -6.12 -23.18
N ALA A 430 16.00 -5.92 -21.87
CA ALA A 430 15.88 -7.01 -20.90
C ALA A 430 14.64 -7.88 -21.15
N LEU A 431 13.49 -7.24 -21.39
CA LEU A 431 12.24 -7.93 -21.68
C LEU A 431 12.34 -8.77 -22.95
N THR A 432 12.90 -8.21 -24.03
CA THR A 432 13.02 -8.91 -25.32
C THR A 432 13.89 -10.15 -25.19
N ILE A 433 15.06 -10.05 -24.56
CA ILE A 433 16.00 -11.17 -24.36
C ILE A 433 15.36 -12.27 -23.53
N VAL A 434 14.76 -11.90 -22.39
CA VAL A 434 14.10 -12.86 -21.51
C VAL A 434 12.94 -13.53 -22.24
N ASN A 435 12.11 -12.78 -22.94
CA ASN A 435 10.96 -13.34 -23.63
C ASN A 435 11.35 -14.28 -24.78
N GLN A 436 12.41 -13.96 -25.53
CA GLN A 436 12.97 -14.86 -26.54
C GLN A 436 13.42 -16.18 -25.92
N ARG A 437 14.03 -16.15 -24.73
CA ARG A 437 14.44 -17.36 -24.01
C ARG A 437 13.25 -18.14 -23.43
N LEU A 438 12.21 -17.45 -22.96
CA LEU A 438 10.99 -18.07 -22.42
C LEU A 438 10.10 -18.71 -23.50
N GLN A 439 10.16 -18.21 -24.74
CA GLN A 439 9.36 -18.72 -25.87
C GLN A 439 7.86 -18.77 -25.57
N GLY A 440 7.35 -17.75 -24.87
CA GLY A 440 5.93 -17.63 -24.51
C GLY A 440 5.44 -18.59 -23.40
N LYS A 441 6.34 -19.36 -22.76
CA LYS A 441 5.95 -20.29 -21.68
C LYS A 441 5.53 -19.60 -20.39
N LEU A 442 6.07 -18.43 -20.11
CA LEU A 442 5.72 -17.62 -18.94
C LEU A 442 5.35 -16.19 -19.40
N PRO A 443 4.18 -15.65 -18.99
CA PRO A 443 3.83 -14.25 -19.26
C PRO A 443 4.78 -13.28 -18.53
N ILE A 444 5.00 -12.13 -19.17
CA ILE A 444 5.80 -11.04 -18.61
C ILE A 444 4.93 -9.80 -18.41
N ILE A 445 5.07 -9.14 -17.26
CA ILE A 445 4.58 -7.79 -17.02
C ILE A 445 5.74 -6.81 -17.28
N GLY A 446 5.54 -5.89 -18.23
CA GLY A 446 6.53 -4.87 -18.59
C GLY A 446 6.49 -3.64 -17.69
N CYS A 447 7.64 -3.14 -17.23
CA CYS A 447 7.74 -1.98 -16.37
C CYS A 447 9.01 -1.19 -16.69
N GLY A 448 8.89 0.12 -16.94
CA GLY A 448 10.06 0.99 -17.13
C GLY A 448 9.86 2.07 -18.19
N GLY A 449 9.71 3.32 -17.76
CA GLY A 449 9.70 4.47 -18.66
C GLY A 449 8.50 4.56 -19.61
N ILE A 450 7.38 3.92 -19.28
CA ILE A 450 6.14 3.99 -20.04
C ILE A 450 5.42 5.31 -19.72
N ALA A 451 5.18 6.15 -20.73
CA ALA A 451 4.56 7.47 -20.57
C ALA A 451 3.42 7.75 -21.58
N SER A 452 3.21 6.87 -22.56
CA SER A 452 2.25 6.99 -23.65
C SER A 452 1.67 5.63 -24.09
N GLY A 453 0.59 5.65 -24.86
CA GLY A 453 0.02 4.47 -25.53
C GLY A 453 0.99 3.82 -26.52
N GLN A 454 1.87 4.61 -27.16
CA GLN A 454 2.92 4.08 -28.02
C GLN A 454 3.96 3.28 -27.22
N ASP A 455 4.37 3.78 -26.05
CA ASP A 455 5.26 3.02 -25.17
C ASP A 455 4.62 1.69 -24.74
N ALA A 456 3.33 1.71 -24.39
CA ALA A 456 2.58 0.51 -24.04
C ALA A 456 2.55 -0.50 -25.20
N LEU A 457 2.33 -0.02 -26.43
CA LEU A 457 2.36 -0.84 -27.64
C LEU A 457 3.75 -1.43 -27.91
N ASP A 458 4.83 -0.68 -27.68
CA ASP A 458 6.20 -1.18 -27.83
C ASP A 458 6.48 -2.34 -26.87
N TYR A 459 6.06 -2.21 -25.60
CA TYR A 459 6.15 -3.28 -24.61
C TYR A 459 5.31 -4.50 -25.02
N ALA A 460 4.08 -4.29 -25.50
CA ALA A 460 3.25 -5.38 -26.00
C ALA A 460 3.96 -6.13 -27.13
N LYS A 461 4.45 -5.42 -28.15
CA LYS A 461 5.17 -6.00 -29.28
C LYS A 461 6.42 -6.78 -28.86
N ALA A 462 7.13 -6.32 -27.83
CA ALA A 462 8.26 -7.04 -27.24
C ALA A 462 7.84 -8.27 -26.41
N GLY A 463 6.55 -8.43 -26.10
CA GLY A 463 5.97 -9.62 -25.49
C GLY A 463 5.39 -9.42 -24.09
N ALA A 464 5.30 -8.18 -23.61
CA ALA A 464 4.62 -7.91 -22.35
C ALA A 464 3.12 -8.24 -22.47
N SER A 465 2.63 -9.13 -21.62
CA SER A 465 1.20 -9.48 -21.53
C SER A 465 0.38 -8.40 -20.81
N ALA A 466 1.05 -7.61 -19.96
CA ALA A 466 0.54 -6.44 -19.25
C ALA A 466 1.69 -5.46 -18.98
N ILE A 467 1.38 -4.23 -18.57
CA ILE A 467 2.38 -3.20 -18.27
C ILE A 467 2.13 -2.49 -16.92
N GLU A 468 3.18 -1.95 -16.30
CA GLU A 468 3.08 -1.15 -15.09
C GLU A 468 3.56 0.30 -15.27
N LEU A 469 2.86 1.22 -14.61
CA LEU A 469 3.19 2.63 -14.54
C LEU A 469 3.70 3.00 -13.14
N TYR A 470 4.65 3.93 -13.07
CA TYR A 470 5.06 4.58 -11.82
C TYR A 470 5.48 6.02 -12.05
N THR A 471 6.68 6.26 -12.60
CA THR A 471 7.30 7.59 -12.62
C THR A 471 6.43 8.57 -13.41
N SER A 472 5.96 8.16 -14.58
CA SER A 472 5.04 8.95 -15.39
C SER A 472 3.77 9.32 -14.63
N PHE A 473 3.24 8.44 -13.78
CA PHE A 473 2.04 8.70 -12.97
C PHE A 473 2.30 9.82 -11.96
N GLY A 474 3.45 9.81 -11.29
CA GLY A 474 3.87 10.91 -10.42
C GLY A 474 4.09 12.25 -11.15
N TYR A 475 4.41 12.22 -12.45
CA TYR A 475 4.64 13.41 -13.26
C TYR A 475 3.41 13.96 -13.98
N GLN A 476 2.44 13.09 -14.28
CA GLN A 476 1.30 13.39 -15.16
C GLN A 476 -0.06 13.30 -14.44
N GLY A 477 -0.06 12.75 -13.23
CA GLY A 477 -1.21 12.70 -12.34
C GLY A 477 -2.24 11.64 -12.69
N VAL A 478 -3.38 11.74 -12.00
CA VAL A 478 -4.49 10.78 -11.98
C VAL A 478 -5.13 10.50 -13.34
N SER A 479 -5.00 11.39 -14.31
CA SER A 479 -5.50 11.20 -15.69
C SER A 479 -4.69 10.19 -16.51
N LEU A 480 -3.47 9.84 -16.07
CA LEU A 480 -2.52 9.09 -16.90
C LEU A 480 -3.04 7.71 -17.34
N PRO A 481 -3.61 6.86 -16.47
CA PRO A 481 -4.04 5.52 -16.88
C PRO A 481 -5.06 5.59 -18.01
N ARG A 482 -6.08 6.43 -17.86
CA ARG A 482 -7.10 6.67 -18.89
C ARG A 482 -6.49 7.18 -20.19
N ARG A 483 -5.61 8.18 -20.14
CA ARG A 483 -4.97 8.71 -21.35
C ARG A 483 -4.17 7.66 -22.12
N ILE A 484 -3.39 6.81 -21.42
CA ILE A 484 -2.64 5.73 -22.09
C ILE A 484 -3.61 4.69 -22.68
N LYS A 485 -4.70 4.35 -21.99
CA LYS A 485 -5.73 3.45 -22.52
C LYS A 485 -6.33 4.02 -23.81
N ASP A 486 -6.70 5.29 -23.83
CA ASP A 486 -7.31 5.93 -24.99
C ASP A 486 -6.34 6.00 -26.19
N GLU A 487 -5.09 6.44 -25.97
CA GLU A 487 -4.03 6.44 -26.98
C GLU A 487 -3.77 5.01 -27.53
N LEU A 488 -3.77 4.00 -26.65
CA LEU A 488 -3.57 2.61 -27.04
C LEU A 488 -4.76 2.04 -27.85
N VAL A 489 -6.00 2.38 -27.49
CA VAL A 489 -7.20 2.00 -28.25
C VAL A 489 -7.13 2.54 -29.68
N GLU A 490 -6.74 3.79 -29.85
CA GLU A 490 -6.56 4.39 -31.18
C GLU A 490 -5.52 3.63 -32.01
N LEU A 491 -4.35 3.35 -31.42
CA LEU A 491 -3.26 2.61 -32.08
C LEU A 491 -3.65 1.17 -32.45
N LEU A 492 -4.42 0.49 -31.59
CA LEU A 492 -4.89 -0.88 -31.80
C LEU A 492 -5.96 -0.95 -32.89
N LYS A 493 -6.95 -0.04 -32.83
CA LYS A 493 -8.01 0.07 -33.86
C LYS A 493 -7.43 0.43 -35.23
N ALA A 494 -6.43 1.32 -35.29
CA ALA A 494 -5.73 1.65 -36.53
C ALA A 494 -5.03 0.43 -37.16
N GLN A 495 -4.63 -0.57 -36.36
CA GLN A 495 -4.06 -1.83 -36.82
C GLN A 495 -5.10 -2.94 -37.04
N GLY A 496 -6.37 -2.72 -36.69
CA GLY A 496 -7.41 -3.75 -36.69
C GLY A 496 -7.11 -4.91 -35.73
N LYS A 497 -6.37 -4.65 -34.64
CA LYS A 497 -5.92 -5.67 -33.69
C LYS A 497 -6.37 -5.35 -32.27
N THR A 498 -6.52 -6.38 -31.45
CA THR A 498 -6.66 -6.29 -29.99
C THR A 498 -5.29 -6.28 -29.30
N TRP A 499 -5.25 -5.90 -28.02
CA TRP A 499 -4.06 -6.04 -27.18
C TRP A 499 -3.47 -7.46 -27.27
N LYS A 500 -4.31 -8.48 -27.03
CA LYS A 500 -3.90 -9.89 -27.07
C LYS A 500 -3.24 -10.29 -28.39
N GLN A 501 -3.67 -9.71 -29.52
CA GLN A 501 -3.12 -10.00 -30.84
C GLN A 501 -1.81 -9.27 -31.17
N VAL A 502 -1.48 -8.18 -30.48
CA VAL A 502 -0.20 -7.47 -30.70
C VAL A 502 0.91 -7.97 -29.78
N VAL A 503 0.59 -8.67 -28.69
CA VAL A 503 1.59 -9.23 -27.77
C VAL A 503 2.57 -10.13 -28.52
N GLY A 504 3.86 -9.81 -28.43
CA GLY A 504 4.96 -10.58 -29.02
C GLY A 504 5.12 -10.44 -30.54
N THR A 505 4.32 -9.62 -31.21
CA THR A 505 4.39 -9.47 -32.69
C THR A 505 5.66 -8.80 -33.20
N GLY A 506 6.46 -8.19 -32.32
CA GLY A 506 7.75 -7.58 -32.65
C GLY A 506 8.96 -8.50 -32.46
N LEU A 507 8.74 -9.76 -32.06
CA LEU A 507 9.82 -10.71 -31.78
C LEU A 507 10.26 -11.41 -33.06
N ASP A 508 11.57 -11.40 -33.31
CA ASP A 508 12.19 -12.19 -34.38
C ASP A 508 12.55 -13.58 -33.85
N VAL A 509 11.68 -14.56 -34.10
CA VAL A 509 11.85 -15.96 -33.66
C VAL A 509 13.02 -16.64 -34.39
N SER A 510 13.50 -16.08 -35.52
CA SER A 510 14.61 -16.65 -36.29
C SER A 510 15.98 -16.41 -35.65
N LYS A 511 16.11 -15.41 -34.75
CA LYS A 511 17.36 -15.06 -34.05
C LYS A 511 17.56 -15.79 -32.72
N THR A 512 16.70 -16.77 -32.42
CA THR A 512 16.79 -17.54 -31.17
C THR A 512 17.96 -18.52 -31.25
N HIS A 513 19.19 -18.03 -31.00
CA HIS A 513 20.33 -18.92 -30.83
C HIS A 513 20.14 -19.70 -29.52
N SER A 514 19.99 -21.01 -29.65
CA SER A 514 20.14 -21.95 -28.53
C SER A 514 21.60 -21.92 -28.08
N SER A 515 21.99 -20.90 -27.33
CA SER A 515 23.14 -21.02 -26.44
C SER A 515 22.82 -22.17 -25.48
N THR A 516 23.57 -23.27 -25.60
CA THR A 516 23.67 -24.27 -24.55
C THR A 516 24.03 -23.51 -23.27
N PRO A 517 23.34 -23.77 -22.15
CA PRO A 517 23.74 -23.15 -20.90
C PRO A 517 25.21 -23.51 -20.64
N ASN A 518 26.02 -22.57 -20.16
CA ASN A 518 27.39 -22.85 -19.71
C ASN A 518 27.35 -23.99 -18.68
N ALA A 519 27.58 -25.22 -19.14
CA ALA A 519 27.50 -26.44 -18.36
C ALA A 519 28.88 -26.85 -17.81
N GLY A 520 29.90 -25.98 -17.92
CA GLY A 520 31.26 -26.34 -17.55
C GLY A 520 32.26 -25.20 -17.38
N GLU A 521 31.84 -23.93 -17.50
CA GLU A 521 32.72 -22.78 -17.21
C GLU A 521 32.15 -22.05 -16.00
N THR A 522 33.04 -21.75 -15.05
CA THR A 522 32.78 -21.05 -13.77
C THR A 522 31.63 -20.05 -13.88
N ALA A 523 30.64 -20.18 -13.00
CA ALA A 523 29.49 -19.29 -12.90
C ALA A 523 29.87 -17.83 -13.14
N THR A 524 29.61 -17.31 -14.34
CA THR A 524 29.72 -15.89 -14.67
C THR A 524 28.52 -15.15 -14.08
N GLY A 525 28.24 -15.37 -12.80
CA GLY A 525 27.43 -14.43 -12.04
C GLY A 525 28.27 -13.19 -11.83
N LEU A 526 27.71 -11.98 -12.08
CA LEU A 526 28.21 -10.69 -11.62
C LEU A 526 29.69 -10.75 -11.19
N HIS A 527 30.62 -10.72 -12.15
CA HIS A 527 32.05 -10.89 -11.89
C HIS A 527 32.47 -10.12 -10.62
N PRO A 528 33.26 -10.72 -9.70
CA PRO A 528 33.86 -10.03 -8.56
C PRO A 528 34.71 -8.81 -8.95
N LEU A 529 35.02 -8.64 -10.25
CA LEU A 529 35.88 -7.60 -10.78
C LEU A 529 35.13 -6.38 -11.35
N SER A 530 33.79 -6.39 -11.38
CA SER A 530 33.00 -5.18 -11.62
C SER A 530 32.05 -4.93 -10.47
N ASP A 531 32.64 -4.71 -9.30
CA ASP A 531 31.98 -4.24 -8.09
C ASP A 531 31.35 -2.84 -8.25
N ALA A 532 31.10 -2.32 -9.45
CA ALA A 532 30.42 -1.03 -9.63
C ALA A 532 29.01 -1.02 -8.99
N ALA A 533 28.30 -2.15 -9.00
CA ALA A 533 27.02 -2.28 -8.31
C ALA A 533 27.20 -2.43 -6.79
N PHE A 534 28.25 -3.12 -6.33
CA PHE A 534 28.59 -3.25 -4.93
C PHE A 534 29.10 -1.93 -4.36
N GLU A 535 30.09 -1.28 -4.95
CA GLU A 535 30.59 0.05 -4.61
C GLU A 535 29.48 1.11 -4.60
N LYS A 536 28.53 1.08 -5.55
CA LYS A 536 27.35 1.98 -5.53
C LYS A 536 26.34 1.61 -4.44
N SER A 537 26.17 0.32 -4.12
CA SER A 537 25.34 -0.10 -3.00
C SER A 537 26.01 0.18 -1.65
N VAL A 538 27.34 0.08 -1.57
CA VAL A 538 28.20 0.50 -0.46
C VAL A 538 28.20 2.01 -0.35
N ALA A 539 28.06 2.76 -1.44
CA ALA A 539 27.89 4.21 -1.38
C ALA A 539 26.64 4.61 -0.61
N SER A 540 25.56 3.82 -0.66
CA SER A 540 24.38 4.06 0.19
C SER A 540 24.67 3.81 1.68
N VAL A 541 25.52 2.82 2.00
CA VAL A 541 25.98 2.52 3.37
C VAL A 541 26.99 3.55 3.86
N LYS A 542 27.91 4.01 3.00
CA LYS A 542 28.87 5.09 3.28
C LYS A 542 28.15 6.39 3.54
N LEU A 543 27.16 6.74 2.72
CA LEU A 543 26.34 7.93 2.93
C LEU A 543 25.52 7.82 4.23
N GLU A 544 25.00 6.64 4.55
CA GLU A 544 24.32 6.40 5.83
C GLU A 544 25.27 6.58 7.02
N LEU A 545 26.51 6.09 6.93
CA LEU A 545 27.57 6.31 7.92
C LEU A 545 27.98 7.78 8.02
N GLU A 546 28.05 8.50 6.91
CA GLU A 546 28.35 9.94 6.88
C GLU A 546 27.21 10.76 7.51
N LEU A 547 25.96 10.48 7.17
CA LEU A 547 24.79 11.12 7.79
C LEU A 547 24.65 10.79 9.29
N LEU A 548 25.00 9.57 9.69
CA LEU A 548 25.11 9.21 11.11
C LEU A 548 26.24 9.98 11.79
N ARG A 549 27.40 10.14 11.14
CA ARG A 549 28.52 10.96 11.64
C ARG A 549 28.14 12.44 11.77
N GLU A 550 27.40 13.01 10.82
CA GLU A 550 26.90 14.39 10.90
C GLU A 550 25.91 14.56 12.06
N LYS A 551 24.96 13.62 12.22
CA LYS A 551 24.07 13.61 13.40
C LYS A 551 24.82 13.45 14.72
N TRP A 552 25.85 12.62 14.75
CA TRP A 552 26.72 12.44 15.93
C TRP A 552 27.64 13.64 16.19
N ALA A 553 27.87 14.51 15.21
CA ALA A 553 28.60 15.76 15.40
C ALA A 553 27.71 16.87 15.98
N GLU A 554 26.38 16.80 15.78
CA GLU A 554 25.41 17.75 16.35
C GLU A 554 24.97 17.41 17.79
N GLU A 555 24.99 16.14 18.19
CA GLU A 555 24.74 15.73 19.58
C GLU A 555 26.05 15.74 20.39
N SER A 556 26.08 16.48 21.51
CA SER A 556 27.31 16.60 22.32
C SER A 556 27.80 15.23 22.81
N LEU A 557 28.97 14.81 22.32
CA LEU A 557 29.71 13.58 22.63
C LEU A 557 29.88 13.27 24.14
N GLN A 558 29.65 14.24 25.02
CA GLN A 558 29.81 14.06 26.47
C GLN A 558 28.69 13.24 27.15
N SER A 559 27.53 13.04 26.51
CA SER A 559 26.42 12.31 27.15
C SER A 559 26.48 10.79 26.95
N PHE A 560 27.32 10.29 26.04
CA PHE A 560 27.34 8.88 25.62
C PHE A 560 28.67 8.15 25.83
N LEU A 561 29.75 8.84 26.22
CA LEU A 561 31.02 8.19 26.49
C LEU A 561 31.13 7.83 27.99
N PRO A 562 31.37 6.55 28.35
CA PRO A 562 31.63 6.16 29.73
C PRO A 562 32.92 6.86 30.21
N THR A 563 32.85 7.44 31.41
CA THR A 563 33.81 8.45 31.87
C THR A 563 35.14 7.92 32.41
N ARG A 564 35.49 6.62 32.25
CA ARG A 564 36.76 6.10 32.81
C ARG A 564 37.41 4.98 31.98
N GLU A 565 38.72 5.13 31.80
CA GLU A 565 39.64 4.16 31.17
C GLU A 565 39.82 2.84 31.95
N SER A 566 39.17 2.67 33.11
CA SER A 566 39.29 1.46 33.93
C SER A 566 38.17 0.44 33.74
N ASP A 567 37.21 0.71 32.85
CA ASP A 567 36.00 -0.11 32.69
C ASP A 567 36.19 -1.19 31.61
N ALA A 568 35.88 -2.45 31.92
CA ALA A 568 36.06 -3.56 30.98
C ALA A 568 35.22 -3.41 29.70
N SER A 569 34.10 -2.69 29.81
CA SER A 569 33.22 -2.33 28.68
C SER A 569 33.87 -1.36 27.69
N TYR A 570 34.82 -0.53 28.12
CA TYR A 570 35.56 0.41 27.27
C TYR A 570 36.52 -0.35 26.35
N TYR A 571 37.26 -1.32 26.90
CA TYR A 571 38.19 -2.14 26.13
C TYR A 571 37.49 -3.10 25.17
N ASP A 572 36.34 -3.68 25.54
CA ASP A 572 35.54 -4.53 24.65
C ASP A 572 35.00 -3.75 23.43
N LEU A 573 34.65 -2.48 23.63
CA LEU A 573 34.20 -1.58 22.57
C LEU A 573 35.34 -1.19 21.62
N ILE A 574 36.52 -0.93 22.18
CA ILE A 574 37.75 -0.67 21.42
C ILE A 574 38.19 -1.93 20.65
N GLU A 575 38.08 -3.12 21.24
CA GLU A 575 38.46 -4.38 20.59
C GLU A 575 37.52 -4.72 19.43
N LYS A 576 36.21 -4.50 19.60
CA LYS A 576 35.21 -4.64 18.53
C LYS A 576 35.43 -3.64 17.39
N ALA A 577 35.75 -2.39 17.73
CA ALA A 577 36.05 -1.37 16.73
C ALA A 577 37.33 -1.70 15.93
N HIS A 578 38.38 -2.21 16.58
CA HIS A 578 39.63 -2.59 15.93
C HIS A 578 39.51 -3.89 15.13
N SER A 579 38.72 -4.86 15.59
CA SER A 579 38.40 -6.07 14.83
C SER A 579 37.67 -5.73 13.53
N ALA A 580 36.71 -4.78 13.58
CA ALA A 580 36.03 -4.27 12.40
C ALA A 580 36.96 -3.51 11.43
N LEU A 581 38.12 -3.04 11.91
CA LEU A 581 39.14 -2.33 11.12
C LEU A 581 40.38 -3.18 10.78
N GLY A 582 40.42 -4.45 11.20
CA GLY A 582 41.50 -5.39 10.88
C GLY A 582 42.83 -5.17 11.62
N LEU A 583 42.86 -4.41 12.70
CA LEU A 583 44.07 -4.12 13.49
C LEU A 583 44.14 -5.02 14.74
N LYS A 584 45.31 -5.60 15.05
CA LYS A 584 45.52 -6.45 16.25
C LYS A 584 46.21 -5.70 17.37
N PHE A 585 45.68 -5.81 18.59
CA PHE A 585 46.28 -5.26 19.81
C PHE A 585 46.83 -6.39 20.71
N ALA A 586 47.94 -6.14 21.42
CA ALA A 586 48.45 -7.04 22.45
C ALA A 586 48.01 -6.54 23.83
N ALA A 587 47.20 -7.31 24.55
CA ALA A 587 46.69 -6.94 25.87
C ALA A 587 47.80 -7.01 26.96
N PRO A 588 47.79 -6.15 28.00
CA PRO A 588 48.65 -6.31 29.17
C PRO A 588 48.08 -7.38 30.14
N SER A 589 48.97 -8.07 30.87
CA SER A 589 48.64 -9.14 31.82
C SER A 589 47.74 -8.69 32.99
N PRO A 590 46.87 -9.59 33.51
CA PRO A 590 45.88 -9.25 34.53
C PRO A 590 46.49 -9.17 35.94
N THR A 591 46.23 -8.08 36.66
CA THR A 591 46.37 -8.00 38.11
C THR A 591 45.06 -8.42 38.79
N ALA A 592 45.19 -9.12 39.92
CA ALA A 592 44.13 -9.84 40.63
C ALA A 592 42.98 -8.93 41.15
N PRO A 593 41.75 -9.45 41.27
CA PRO A 593 40.59 -8.66 41.67
C PRO A 593 40.56 -8.39 43.18
N ASN A 594 40.20 -7.16 43.54
CA ASN A 594 40.01 -6.74 44.93
C ASN A 594 38.66 -7.26 45.44
N LYS A 595 38.68 -8.02 46.54
CA LYS A 595 37.49 -8.47 47.26
C LYS A 595 36.98 -7.30 48.10
N ASP A 596 35.93 -6.59 47.66
CA ASP A 596 34.93 -5.90 48.50
C ASP A 596 34.11 -4.87 47.69
N GLU A 597 33.37 -5.32 46.66
CA GLU A 597 32.34 -4.47 46.04
C GLU A 597 30.95 -5.10 46.20
N LYS A 598 30.03 -4.33 46.79
CA LYS A 598 28.62 -4.71 46.95
C LYS A 598 27.91 -4.55 45.62
N ALA A 599 27.24 -5.62 45.17
CA ALA A 599 26.47 -5.66 43.94
C ALA A 599 25.54 -4.46 43.76
N THR A 600 25.66 -3.83 42.59
CA THR A 600 24.86 -2.68 42.17
C THR A 600 23.38 -3.05 41.96
N ALA A 601 22.50 -2.05 41.92
CA ALA A 601 21.07 -2.27 41.75
C ALA A 601 20.73 -2.95 40.40
N GLY A 602 21.53 -2.67 39.35
CA GLY A 602 21.42 -3.33 38.05
C GLY A 602 21.82 -4.80 38.10
N GLU A 603 22.93 -5.13 38.78
CA GLU A 603 23.38 -6.51 38.95
C GLU A 603 22.41 -7.35 39.78
N LYS A 604 21.75 -6.75 40.78
CA LYS A 604 20.67 -7.40 41.54
C LYS A 604 19.43 -7.65 40.68
N GLN A 605 19.12 -6.76 39.74
CA GLN A 605 18.00 -6.96 38.79
C GLN A 605 18.33 -8.04 37.75
N VAL A 606 19.57 -8.10 37.27
CA VAL A 606 20.04 -9.14 36.35
C VAL A 606 20.11 -10.50 37.04
N ALA A 607 20.60 -10.56 38.28
CA ALA A 607 20.58 -11.78 39.08
C ALA A 607 19.15 -12.27 39.33
N LYS A 608 18.22 -11.36 39.66
CA LYS A 608 16.80 -11.69 39.84
C LYS A 608 16.11 -12.11 38.53
N ALA A 609 16.49 -11.52 37.39
CA ALA A 609 16.00 -11.93 36.08
C ALA A 609 16.54 -13.33 35.69
N HIS A 610 17.79 -13.63 36.06
CA HIS A 610 18.37 -14.96 35.87
C HIS A 610 17.74 -16.03 36.77
N GLU A 611 17.40 -15.68 38.01
CA GLU A 611 16.68 -16.55 38.95
C GLU A 611 15.28 -16.88 38.42
N LEU A 612 14.55 -15.87 37.92
CA LEU A 612 13.22 -16.04 37.29
C LEU A 612 13.27 -16.85 35.98
N LEU A 613 14.36 -16.75 35.21
CA LEU A 613 14.57 -17.54 33.99
C LEU A 613 14.94 -19.00 34.29
N GLN A 614 15.53 -19.29 35.47
CA GLN A 614 15.81 -20.66 35.90
C GLN A 614 14.58 -21.33 36.52
N GLU A 615 13.72 -20.60 37.23
CA GLU A 615 12.43 -21.11 37.73
C GLU A 615 11.42 -21.39 36.60
N ALA A 616 11.54 -20.73 35.44
CA ALA A 616 10.66 -20.91 34.28
C ALA A 616 10.74 -22.30 33.59
N LYS A 617 11.57 -23.24 34.08
CA LYS A 617 11.60 -24.64 33.60
C LYS A 617 10.55 -25.56 34.23
N GLN A 618 9.72 -25.08 35.16
CA GLN A 618 8.52 -25.81 35.59
C GLN A 618 7.27 -25.08 35.11
N VAL A 619 6.64 -25.60 34.05
CA VAL A 619 5.30 -25.19 33.64
C VAL A 619 4.35 -25.50 34.81
N PRO A 620 3.69 -24.51 35.45
CA PRO A 620 2.75 -24.81 36.50
C PRO A 620 1.55 -25.52 35.87
N ASN A 621 1.22 -26.70 36.39
CA ASN A 621 0.02 -27.43 36.01
C ASN A 621 -1.19 -26.72 36.63
N ILE A 622 -1.78 -25.78 35.90
CA ILE A 622 -2.94 -25.01 36.35
C ILE A 622 -4.17 -25.93 36.29
N LYS A 623 -4.57 -26.49 37.44
CA LYS A 623 -5.91 -27.08 37.60
C LYS A 623 -6.92 -25.96 37.79
N LEU A 624 -7.77 -25.76 36.78
CA LEU A 624 -8.93 -24.88 36.86
C LEU A 624 -10.04 -25.56 37.67
N GLU A 625 -10.33 -25.03 38.85
CA GLU A 625 -11.50 -25.44 39.64
C GLU A 625 -12.60 -24.39 39.55
N ILE A 626 -13.74 -24.77 38.97
CA ILE A 626 -14.87 -23.86 38.70
C ILE A 626 -15.74 -23.77 39.95
N LYS A 627 -15.80 -22.62 40.62
CA LYS A 627 -16.81 -22.36 41.66
C LYS A 627 -18.07 -21.76 41.05
N GLU A 628 -19.21 -22.36 41.37
CA GLU A 628 -20.58 -22.09 40.86
C GLU A 628 -21.12 -20.65 40.98
N LYS A 629 -20.38 -19.70 41.53
CA LYS A 629 -20.87 -18.32 41.72
C LYS A 629 -20.66 -17.36 40.54
N ALA A 630 -20.08 -17.82 39.43
CA ALA A 630 -19.84 -17.00 38.23
C ALA A 630 -20.96 -17.03 37.17
N ASN A 631 -22.05 -17.76 37.39
CA ASN A 631 -23.13 -17.92 36.39
C ASN A 631 -24.22 -16.82 36.41
N LYS A 632 -24.08 -15.77 37.23
CA LYS A 632 -25.18 -14.81 37.44
C LYS A 632 -24.94 -13.36 37.00
N VAL A 633 -23.77 -13.03 36.44
CA VAL A 633 -23.45 -11.63 36.07
C VAL A 633 -23.03 -11.46 34.61
N PHE A 634 -22.56 -12.51 33.94
CA PHE A 634 -22.12 -12.43 32.54
C PHE A 634 -22.65 -13.63 31.77
N GLY A 635 -23.68 -13.40 30.96
CA GLY A 635 -24.18 -14.40 30.00
C GLY A 635 -23.11 -14.80 28.97
N ASP A 636 -23.37 -15.93 28.32
CA ASP A 636 -22.51 -16.66 27.39
C ASP A 636 -21.48 -15.84 26.61
N SER A 637 -20.21 -15.94 27.01
CA SER A 637 -19.08 -16.25 26.10
C SER A 637 -17.73 -16.23 26.82
N THR A 638 -17.64 -16.88 27.98
CA THR A 638 -16.36 -17.15 28.65
C THR A 638 -15.40 -17.94 27.74
N ALA A 639 -15.95 -18.78 26.85
CA ALA A 639 -15.20 -19.51 25.83
C ALA A 639 -14.51 -18.59 24.81
N GLY A 640 -15.14 -17.47 24.42
CA GLY A 640 -14.58 -16.53 23.44
C GLY A 640 -13.37 -15.77 23.98
N LYS A 641 -13.42 -15.37 25.26
CA LYS A 641 -12.31 -14.67 25.92
C LYS A 641 -11.12 -15.59 26.22
N VAL A 642 -11.38 -16.85 26.57
CA VAL A 642 -10.32 -17.86 26.73
C VAL A 642 -9.66 -18.19 25.39
N LEU A 643 -10.43 -18.25 24.30
CA LEU A 643 -9.88 -18.43 22.96
C LEU A 643 -8.98 -17.24 22.56
N GLN A 644 -9.42 -16.01 22.82
CA GLN A 644 -8.67 -14.79 22.54
C GLN A 644 -7.38 -14.70 23.36
N ALA A 645 -7.39 -15.11 24.62
CA ALA A 645 -6.19 -15.13 25.47
C ALA A 645 -5.17 -16.17 24.99
N ASN A 646 -5.62 -17.36 24.57
CA ASN A 646 -4.76 -18.38 23.97
C ASN A 646 -4.21 -17.93 22.60
N GLU A 647 -4.97 -17.16 21.82
CA GLU A 647 -4.55 -16.58 20.54
C GLU A 647 -3.51 -15.47 20.70
N ASN A 648 -3.63 -14.61 21.72
CA ASN A 648 -2.62 -13.59 22.05
C ASN A 648 -1.30 -14.24 22.49
N ALA A 649 -1.37 -15.31 23.30
CA ALA A 649 -0.19 -16.06 23.75
C ALA A 649 0.52 -16.79 22.59
N ALA A 650 -0.22 -17.39 21.66
CA ALA A 650 0.36 -18.06 20.49
C ALA A 650 1.01 -17.09 19.48
N ASN A 651 0.56 -15.83 19.43
CA ASN A 651 1.07 -14.80 18.52
C ASN A 651 2.05 -13.81 19.17
N TRP A 652 2.44 -14.03 20.44
CA TRP A 652 3.34 -13.15 21.22
C TRP A 652 2.84 -11.68 21.31
N ASP A 653 1.54 -11.45 21.17
CA ASP A 653 0.92 -10.13 21.26
C ASP A 653 0.38 -9.87 22.67
N PHE A 654 1.28 -9.48 23.58
CA PHE A 654 0.96 -9.20 24.99
C PHE A 654 0.43 -7.78 25.23
N SER A 655 0.30 -6.96 24.18
CA SER A 655 -0.12 -5.56 24.29
C SER A 655 -1.62 -5.41 24.54
N ASN A 656 -2.41 -6.44 24.19
CA ASN A 656 -3.87 -6.47 24.29
C ASN A 656 -4.41 -7.43 25.37
N THR A 657 -3.55 -7.98 26.23
CA THR A 657 -4.01 -8.77 27.37
C THR A 657 -4.49 -7.82 28.46
N ASP A 658 -5.82 -7.70 28.58
CA ASP A 658 -6.47 -6.86 29.58
C ASP A 658 -5.91 -7.16 30.97
N LYS A 659 -5.35 -6.14 31.65
CA LYS A 659 -4.79 -6.26 33.01
C LYS A 659 -5.90 -6.38 34.06
N THR A 660 -6.99 -7.07 33.76
CA THR A 660 -7.98 -7.44 34.76
C THR A 660 -7.42 -8.60 35.59
N ARG A 661 -7.04 -8.28 36.83
CA ARG A 661 -6.88 -9.25 37.92
C ARG A 661 -8.07 -10.21 37.89
N VAL A 662 -7.82 -11.45 37.51
CA VAL A 662 -8.68 -12.59 37.82
C VAL A 662 -7.76 -13.57 38.52
N VAL A 663 -7.99 -13.72 39.83
CA VAL A 663 -7.28 -14.63 40.74
C VAL A 663 -7.58 -16.07 40.36
#